data_AF-A0A915CCN9-F1
#
_entry.id   AF-A0A915CCN9-F1
#
_cell.length_a   1.000
_cell.length_b   1.000
_cell.length_c   1.000
_cell.angle_alpha   90.00
_cell.angle_beta   90.00
_cell.angle_gamma   90.00
#
_symmetry.space_group_name_H-M   'P 1'
#
loop_
_entity.id
_entity.type
_entity.pdbx_description
1 polymer ?
#
loop_
_entity_poly.entity_id
_entity_poly.type
_entity_poly.pdbx_seq_one_letter_code
_entity_poly.pdbx_strand_id
1 'polypeptide(L)'
;MNAFSASRCVIVGPVGLDPLNRFFMNAFSASRCVIVGPVGLDPLNRFFMNAFSASRCVIVGPVGLDPLNRFFMNAFSASRCVIVGPVGLDPLNRFFMNAFSASRCVIVGPVGLDPLNRFFMNAFSASRCVIVGPVGLDPLNRFFMNAFSASRCVIVGPVGLDPLNRFFMNAFSASRCVIVGPVGLDPLNRFFMNAFSASRCVIVGPVGLDPLNRFFMNAFSASRCVIVGPVGLDPLNRFFMNTFSASRCVIVGPVGLDPLNRFFMNAFSASRCVIVGPVGLDPLNRFFMNAFSASRCVIVGPVGLDPLNRFFMNAFSASRCVIVGPVGLDPLNRFFMNAFSASRCVIVGPVGLDPLNRFFMNAFSASRCVIVGPVGLDPLNRFFMNAFSASRCVIVGPVGLDPLNRFFMNAFSASRCVIVGPVGLDPLNRFFMNAFSASRCVIVGPVGLDPLNRFFMNAFSASRCVIVGPVGLDPLNRFFMNAFSASRCVIVGPVGLDPLNRFFMNAFSASRCVIVGPVGLDPLNRFFMNAFSASRCVIVGPVGLDPLNRFFMNAFSASRCVIVGPVGLDPLNRFFMNAFSASRCVIVGPVGLDPLNRFFMNAFSASRCVIVGPVGLDPLNRFFMNAFSASRCVIVGPVGLDPLNRFFMNAFSASRCVIVGPVGLDPLNRFFMNAFSASRCVIVGPVGLDPLNRFFMNAFSASRCVIVGPVGLDPLNRFFMNAFSASRCVIVGPVGLDPLNRFFMNAFSASRCVIVENTFSYVNVQVDLRRSSRNLCSKFILRD
;
A
#
# COMPACT_ATOMS: atom_id res chain seq x y z
N MET A 1 -5.60 57.75 52.60
CA MET A 1 -6.74 57.56 53.53
C MET A 1 -6.73 56.16 54.14
N ASN A 2 -7.00 56.05 55.45
CA ASN A 2 -7.18 54.78 56.16
C ASN A 2 -8.62 54.26 55.98
N ALA A 3 -8.81 52.95 56.12
CA ALA A 3 -9.95 52.15 55.64
C ALA A 3 -11.34 52.82 55.71
N PHE A 4 -12.11 52.75 54.62
CA PHE A 4 -13.47 53.31 54.50
C PHE A 4 -14.51 52.21 54.23
N SER A 5 -15.66 52.26 54.91
CA SER A 5 -16.77 51.30 54.78
C SER A 5 -18.12 52.02 54.65
N ALA A 6 -18.92 51.74 53.62
CA ALA A 6 -20.22 52.38 53.41
C ALA A 6 -21.32 51.44 52.88
N SER A 7 -22.57 51.67 53.28
CA SER A 7 -23.72 50.89 52.78
C SER A 7 -24.17 51.35 51.39
N ARG A 8 -24.17 52.66 51.11
CA ARG A 8 -24.35 53.27 49.79
C ARG A 8 -23.28 54.33 49.56
N CYS A 9 -22.70 54.39 48.37
CA CYS A 9 -21.77 55.45 47.98
C CYS A 9 -21.97 55.88 46.53
N VAL A 10 -21.75 57.17 46.28
CA VAL A 10 -21.48 57.71 44.95
C VAL A 10 -20.14 58.41 45.07
N ILE A 11 -19.14 57.92 44.35
CA ILE A 11 -17.81 58.50 44.30
C ILE A 11 -17.62 58.99 42.87
N VAL A 12 -17.68 60.30 42.69
CA VAL A 12 -17.30 60.93 41.43
C VAL A 12 -15.85 61.35 41.60
N GLY A 13 -14.98 60.91 40.68
CA GLY A 13 -13.60 61.34 40.64
C GLY A 13 -13.51 62.86 40.48
N PRO A 14 -12.36 63.46 40.81
CA PRO A 14 -12.17 64.88 40.60
C PRO A 14 -12.40 65.24 39.13
N VAL A 15 -13.11 66.36 38.91
CA VAL A 15 -13.37 66.96 37.61
C VAL A 15 -12.55 68.25 37.57
N GLY A 16 -11.56 68.34 36.69
CA GLY A 16 -10.74 69.55 36.48
C GLY A 16 -9.91 70.04 37.70
N LEU A 17 -9.02 69.21 38.25
CA LEU A 17 -8.06 69.62 39.29
C LEU A 17 -6.62 69.75 38.74
N ASP A 18 -5.88 70.73 39.28
CA ASP A 18 -4.43 70.94 39.12
C ASP A 18 -3.57 69.67 39.39
N PRO A 19 -2.34 69.57 38.82
CA PRO A 19 -1.57 68.32 38.78
C PRO A 19 -1.27 67.73 40.17
N LEU A 20 -1.87 66.58 40.47
CA LEU A 20 -1.58 65.78 41.66
C LEU A 20 -0.47 64.75 41.37
N ASN A 21 0.63 64.83 42.13
CA ASN A 21 1.77 63.92 41.94
C ASN A 21 1.50 62.47 42.42
N ARG A 22 0.66 62.28 43.47
CA ARG A 22 0.30 60.96 44.01
C ARG A 22 -1.10 60.92 44.61
N PHE A 23 -1.83 59.86 44.30
CA PHE A 23 -3.09 59.51 44.98
C PHE A 23 -2.98 58.12 45.64
N PHE A 24 -3.33 58.00 46.94
CA PHE A 24 -3.20 56.78 47.73
C PHE A 24 -4.45 56.46 48.56
N MET A 25 -5.06 55.30 48.28
CA MET A 25 -6.15 54.72 49.08
C MET A 25 -5.75 53.35 49.65
N ASN A 26 -5.89 53.16 50.97
CA ASN A 26 -5.51 51.91 51.61
C ASN A 26 -6.62 50.84 51.47
N ALA A 27 -7.78 51.00 52.08
CA ALA A 27 -8.87 50.00 51.97
C ALA A 27 -10.23 50.67 51.77
N PHE A 28 -11.05 50.09 50.90
CA PHE A 28 -12.42 50.54 50.64
C PHE A 28 -13.38 49.35 50.55
N SER A 29 -14.52 49.44 51.24
CA SER A 29 -15.58 48.43 51.22
C SER A 29 -16.95 49.08 51.07
N ALA A 30 -17.78 48.63 50.11
CA ALA A 30 -19.13 49.15 49.94
C ALA A 30 -20.18 48.12 49.52
N SER A 31 -21.42 48.27 50.01
CA SER A 31 -22.52 47.35 49.66
C SER A 31 -23.24 47.75 48.35
N ARG A 32 -23.39 49.05 48.09
CA ARG A 32 -23.87 49.60 46.81
C ARG A 32 -23.04 50.82 46.45
N CYS A 33 -22.39 50.84 45.29
CA CYS A 33 -21.58 51.98 44.90
C CYS A 33 -21.70 52.35 43.42
N VAL A 34 -21.76 53.64 43.11
CA VAL A 34 -21.44 54.14 41.78
C VAL A 34 -20.11 54.87 41.88
N ILE A 35 -19.11 54.42 41.13
CA ILE A 35 -17.79 55.05 41.06
C ILE A 35 -17.60 55.49 39.62
N VAL A 36 -17.50 56.78 39.40
CA VAL A 36 -17.08 57.34 38.11
C VAL A 36 -15.64 57.79 38.32
N GLY A 37 -14.73 57.24 37.52
CA GLY A 37 -13.33 57.66 37.51
C GLY A 37 -13.20 59.16 37.18
N PRO A 38 -12.01 59.74 37.37
CA PRO A 38 -11.79 61.13 37.02
C PRO A 38 -12.07 61.39 35.53
N VAL A 39 -12.59 62.59 35.24
CA VAL A 39 -12.95 63.05 33.90
C VAL A 39 -12.17 64.34 33.61
N GLY A 40 -11.38 64.36 32.52
CA GLY A 40 -10.67 65.57 32.07
C GLY A 40 -9.63 66.12 33.05
N LEU A 41 -8.64 65.31 33.47
CA LEU A 41 -7.56 65.78 34.36
C LEU A 41 -6.24 66.04 33.61
N ASP A 42 -5.51 67.04 34.09
CA ASP A 42 -4.07 67.26 33.93
C ASP A 42 -3.22 66.09 34.50
N PRO A 43 -1.94 65.92 34.09
CA PRO A 43 -1.18 64.69 34.29
C PRO A 43 -1.01 64.22 35.76
N LEU A 44 -1.47 63.00 36.05
CA LEU A 44 -1.28 62.27 37.31
C LEU A 44 -0.07 61.32 37.23
N ASN A 45 0.93 61.50 38.09
CA ASN A 45 2.16 60.70 38.00
C ASN A 45 1.99 59.28 38.62
N ARG A 46 1.27 59.13 39.74
CA ARG A 46 1.03 57.82 40.39
C ARG A 46 -0.33 57.68 41.06
N PHE A 47 -1.03 56.59 40.77
CA PHE A 47 -2.23 56.15 41.48
C PHE A 47 -1.98 54.80 42.18
N PHE A 48 -2.31 54.70 43.48
CA PHE A 48 -2.17 53.47 44.27
C PHE A 48 -3.43 53.16 45.09
N MET A 49 -3.96 51.94 44.92
CA MET A 49 -5.02 51.37 45.76
C MET A 49 -4.59 50.00 46.33
N ASN A 50 -4.65 49.82 47.65
CA ASN A 50 -4.26 48.56 48.27
C ASN A 50 -5.42 47.53 48.26
N ALA A 51 -6.61 47.86 48.75
CA ALA A 51 -7.74 46.93 48.77
C ALA A 51 -9.09 47.58 48.43
N PHE A 52 -9.85 46.97 47.53
CA PHE A 52 -11.22 47.37 47.18
C PHE A 52 -12.18 46.18 47.23
N SER A 53 -13.35 46.37 47.85
CA SER A 53 -14.43 45.36 47.92
C SER A 53 -15.80 45.99 47.68
N ALA A 54 -16.57 45.49 46.71
CA ALA A 54 -17.94 45.95 46.47
C ALA A 54 -18.93 44.84 46.11
N SER A 55 -20.22 44.96 46.49
CA SER A 55 -21.22 43.90 46.26
C SER A 55 -22.38 44.19 45.32
N ARG A 56 -22.59 45.46 44.96
CA ARG A 56 -23.37 45.90 43.79
C ARG A 56 -22.80 47.23 43.33
N CYS A 57 -22.14 47.27 42.19
CA CYS A 57 -21.46 48.50 41.79
C CYS A 57 -21.52 48.78 40.29
N VAL A 58 -21.49 50.06 39.95
CA VAL A 58 -21.16 50.53 38.60
C VAL A 58 -19.86 51.29 38.74
N ILE A 59 -18.81 50.80 38.10
CA ILE A 59 -17.48 51.41 38.09
C ILE A 59 -17.20 51.77 36.65
N VAL A 60 -17.10 53.06 36.36
CA VAL A 60 -16.58 53.55 35.08
C VAL A 60 -15.16 54.01 35.36
N GLY A 61 -14.20 53.48 34.60
CA GLY A 61 -12.81 53.91 34.66
C GLY A 61 -12.66 55.39 34.29
N PRO A 62 -11.46 55.93 34.37
CA PRO A 62 -11.22 57.31 33.95
C PRO A 62 -11.57 57.54 32.47
N VAL A 63 -12.06 58.75 32.17
CA VAL A 63 -12.48 59.16 30.82
C VAL A 63 -11.73 60.43 30.42
N GLY A 64 -11.03 60.42 29.28
CA GLY A 64 -10.39 61.64 28.74
C GLY A 64 -9.29 62.21 29.64
N LEU A 65 -8.24 61.44 29.97
CA LEU A 65 -7.12 61.95 30.79
C LEU A 65 -5.85 62.17 29.97
N ASP A 66 -5.09 63.20 30.35
CA ASP A 66 -3.67 63.43 30.01
C ASP A 66 -2.74 62.35 30.64
N PRO A 67 -1.45 62.25 30.25
CA PRO A 67 -0.61 61.07 30.50
C PRO A 67 -0.49 60.62 31.97
N LEU A 68 -0.84 59.35 32.22
CA LEU A 68 -0.67 58.67 33.53
C LEU A 68 0.57 57.79 33.54
N ASN A 69 1.53 58.07 34.43
CA ASN A 69 2.81 57.36 34.41
C ASN A 69 2.74 55.96 35.07
N ARG A 70 2.03 55.81 36.21
CA ARG A 70 1.85 54.51 36.91
C ARG A 70 0.49 54.37 37.60
N PHE A 71 -0.18 53.26 37.33
CA PHE A 71 -1.35 52.78 38.07
C PHE A 71 -1.05 51.47 38.78
N PHE A 72 -1.32 51.38 40.09
CA PHE A 72 -1.12 50.16 40.88
C PHE A 72 -2.35 49.84 41.73
N MET A 73 -2.86 48.61 41.58
CA MET A 73 -3.88 48.04 42.46
C MET A 73 -3.42 46.69 43.03
N ASN A 74 -3.45 46.53 44.35
CA ASN A 74 -3.04 45.27 44.98
C ASN A 74 -4.19 44.25 45.02
N ALA A 75 -5.34 44.56 45.60
CA ALA A 75 -6.47 43.63 45.69
C ALA A 75 -7.80 44.31 45.31
N PHE A 76 -8.54 43.70 44.39
CA PHE A 76 -9.87 44.13 43.98
C PHE A 76 -10.85 42.96 44.03
N SER A 77 -11.98 43.14 44.71
CA SER A 77 -13.07 42.17 44.84
C SER A 77 -14.40 42.82 44.50
N ALA A 78 -15.12 42.27 43.52
CA ALA A 78 -16.44 42.76 43.13
C ALA A 78 -17.45 41.62 43.01
N SER A 79 -18.69 41.88 43.42
CA SER A 79 -19.82 41.01 43.09
C SER A 79 -20.97 41.84 42.51
N ARG A 80 -21.66 41.28 41.51
CA ARG A 80 -22.82 41.90 40.83
C ARG A 80 -22.55 43.34 40.36
N CYS A 81 -21.42 43.54 39.68
CA CYS A 81 -21.01 44.87 39.22
C CYS A 81 -20.96 44.99 37.69
N VAL A 82 -21.09 46.23 37.20
CA VAL A 82 -20.68 46.63 35.85
C VAL A 82 -19.39 47.42 36.01
N ILE A 83 -18.34 46.99 35.32
CA ILE A 83 -17.01 47.61 35.36
C ILE A 83 -16.64 47.94 33.92
N VAL A 84 -16.55 49.23 33.60
CA VAL A 84 -16.01 49.70 32.32
C VAL A 84 -14.59 50.16 32.60
N GLY A 85 -13.63 49.66 31.83
CA GLY A 85 -12.24 50.11 31.88
C GLY A 85 -12.11 51.59 31.50
N PRO A 86 -10.87 52.10 31.44
CA PRO A 86 -10.64 53.46 30.99
C PRO A 86 -11.11 53.68 29.54
N VAL A 87 -11.59 54.89 29.24
CA VAL A 87 -12.08 55.28 27.91
C VAL A 87 -11.35 56.54 27.44
N GLY A 88 -10.73 56.53 26.25
CA GLY A 88 -10.12 57.74 25.68
C GLY A 88 -8.96 58.32 26.50
N LEU A 89 -7.90 57.55 26.81
CA LEU A 89 -6.75 58.07 27.56
C LEU A 89 -5.53 58.30 26.66
N ASP A 90 -4.79 59.38 26.93
CA ASP A 90 -3.41 59.64 26.48
C ASP A 90 -2.40 58.65 27.11
N PRO A 91 -1.14 58.57 26.63
CA PRO A 91 -0.24 57.44 26.89
C PRO A 91 -0.07 57.03 28.36
N LEU A 92 -0.40 55.76 28.67
CA LEU A 92 -0.19 55.14 29.98
C LEU A 92 1.11 54.32 30.00
N ASN A 93 2.03 54.66 30.90
CA ASN A 93 3.35 54.03 30.88
C ASN A 93 3.37 52.64 31.55
N ARG A 94 2.71 52.48 32.70
CA ARG A 94 2.60 51.19 33.43
C ARG A 94 1.28 51.03 34.18
N PHE A 95 0.61 49.90 33.93
CA PHE A 95 -0.54 49.44 34.69
C PHE A 95 -0.21 48.12 35.40
N PHE A 96 -0.41 48.05 36.72
CA PHE A 96 -0.16 46.85 37.51
C PHE A 96 -1.36 46.51 38.39
N MET A 97 -1.85 45.27 38.28
CA MET A 97 -2.83 44.68 39.19
C MET A 97 -2.31 43.36 39.77
N ASN A 98 -2.30 43.22 41.10
CA ASN A 98 -1.85 41.97 41.72
C ASN A 98 -3.00 40.94 41.76
N ALA A 99 -4.12 41.22 42.41
CA ALA A 99 -5.24 40.28 42.52
C ALA A 99 -6.59 40.95 42.17
N PHE A 100 -7.31 40.36 41.22
CA PHE A 100 -8.65 40.77 40.84
C PHE A 100 -9.62 39.59 40.94
N SER A 101 -10.72 39.76 41.68
CA SER A 101 -11.77 38.76 41.86
C SER A 101 -13.13 39.37 41.51
N ALA A 102 -13.87 38.75 40.59
CA ALA A 102 -15.20 39.18 40.21
C ALA A 102 -16.21 38.04 40.21
N SER A 103 -17.43 38.31 40.64
CA SER A 103 -18.54 37.35 40.58
C SER A 103 -19.83 38.00 40.07
N ARG A 104 -20.43 37.43 39.02
CA ARG A 104 -21.65 37.94 38.37
C ARG A 104 -21.48 39.38 37.85
N CYS A 105 -20.32 39.68 37.26
CA CYS A 105 -20.02 41.02 36.75
C CYS A 105 -20.06 41.11 35.22
N VAL A 106 -20.29 42.30 34.70
CA VAL A 106 -19.95 42.68 33.32
C VAL A 106 -18.68 43.52 33.39
N ILE A 107 -17.64 43.11 32.68
CA ILE A 107 -16.33 43.78 32.66
C ILE A 107 -16.03 44.10 31.21
N VAL A 108 -15.97 45.38 30.88
CA VAL A 108 -15.46 45.86 29.59
C VAL A 108 -14.04 46.34 29.81
N GLY A 109 -13.10 45.86 29.02
CA GLY A 109 -11.72 46.31 29.02
C GLY A 109 -11.61 47.79 28.63
N PRO A 110 -10.38 48.32 28.52
CA PRO A 110 -10.18 49.67 28.06
C PRO A 110 -10.69 49.88 26.61
N VAL A 111 -11.21 51.07 26.32
CA VAL A 111 -11.77 51.43 25.01
C VAL A 111 -11.07 52.70 24.48
N GLY A 112 -10.50 52.68 23.27
CA GLY A 112 -9.93 53.89 22.65
C GLY A 112 -8.74 54.48 23.42
N LEU A 113 -7.66 53.72 23.65
CA LEU A 113 -6.47 54.27 24.34
C LEU A 113 -5.31 54.50 23.37
N ASP A 114 -4.59 55.60 23.59
CA ASP A 114 -3.25 55.89 23.05
C ASP A 114 -2.17 54.95 23.66
N PRO A 115 -0.93 54.91 23.12
CA PRO A 115 0.04 53.83 23.36
C PRO A 115 0.26 53.47 24.84
N LEU A 116 -0.09 52.23 25.21
CA LEU A 116 0.18 51.63 26.51
C LEU A 116 1.52 50.88 26.50
N ASN A 117 2.46 51.28 27.35
CA ASN A 117 3.81 50.70 27.31
C ASN A 117 3.89 49.32 28.00
N ARG A 118 3.27 49.16 29.18
CA ARG A 118 3.25 47.88 29.93
C ARG A 118 1.96 47.67 30.73
N PHE A 119 1.32 46.54 30.51
CA PHE A 119 0.23 46.03 31.34
C PHE A 119 0.65 44.74 32.06
N PHE A 120 0.47 44.67 33.38
CA PHE A 120 0.77 43.50 34.19
C PHE A 120 -0.40 43.14 35.10
N MET A 121 -0.89 41.90 35.01
CA MET A 121 -1.83 41.31 35.96
C MET A 121 -1.25 40.01 36.54
N ASN A 122 -1.17 39.87 37.87
CA ASN A 122 -0.68 38.65 38.48
C ASN A 122 -1.79 37.58 38.58
N ALA A 123 -2.94 37.88 39.18
CA ALA A 123 -4.02 36.92 39.36
C ALA A 123 -5.39 37.55 39.04
N PHE A 124 -6.12 36.93 38.12
CA PHE A 124 -7.49 37.29 37.78
C PHE A 124 -8.41 36.07 37.98
N SER A 125 -9.47 36.24 38.76
CA SER A 125 -10.48 35.21 39.02
C SER A 125 -11.88 35.76 38.71
N ALA A 126 -12.62 35.09 37.83
CA ALA A 126 -13.98 35.46 37.49
C ALA A 126 -14.95 34.29 37.58
N SER A 127 -16.16 34.56 38.07
CA SER A 127 -17.25 33.57 38.11
C SER A 127 -18.56 34.17 37.62
N ARG A 128 -19.19 33.53 36.62
CA ARG A 128 -20.45 33.98 36.01
C ARG A 128 -20.37 35.40 35.43
N CYS A 129 -19.25 35.76 34.82
CA CYS A 129 -19.01 37.11 34.29
C CYS A 129 -19.13 37.16 32.76
N VAL A 130 -19.44 38.35 32.23
CA VAL A 130 -19.17 38.70 30.83
C VAL A 130 -17.93 39.59 30.83
N ILE A 131 -16.90 39.21 30.09
CA ILE A 131 -15.64 39.92 30.00
C ILE A 131 -15.41 40.24 28.52
N VAL A 132 -15.36 41.51 28.18
CA VAL A 132 -14.93 41.99 26.87
C VAL A 132 -13.51 42.50 27.03
N GLY A 133 -12.60 42.02 26.19
CA GLY A 133 -11.23 42.51 26.14
C GLY A 133 -11.15 43.99 25.74
N PRO A 134 -9.95 44.53 25.56
CA PRO A 134 -9.79 45.89 25.09
C PRO A 134 -10.36 46.08 23.67
N VAL A 135 -10.89 47.26 23.38
CA VAL A 135 -11.51 47.61 22.08
C VAL A 135 -10.85 48.87 21.53
N GLY A 136 -10.33 48.86 20.29
CA GLY A 136 -9.81 50.06 19.64
C GLY A 136 -8.58 50.66 20.33
N LEU A 137 -7.50 49.90 20.55
CA LEU A 137 -6.28 50.45 21.17
C LEU A 137 -5.19 50.69 20.14
N ASP A 138 -4.48 51.81 20.29
CA ASP A 138 -3.19 52.13 19.67
C ASP A 138 -2.06 51.23 20.23
N PRO A 139 -0.84 51.21 19.63
CA PRO A 139 0.16 50.16 19.84
C PRO A 139 0.48 49.84 21.31
N LEU A 140 0.15 48.61 21.73
CA LEU A 140 0.49 48.06 23.05
C LEU A 140 1.86 47.36 23.01
N ASN A 141 2.81 47.81 23.82
CA ASN A 141 4.17 47.30 23.76
C ASN A 141 4.35 45.93 24.47
N ARG A 142 3.79 45.77 25.68
CA ARG A 142 3.83 44.51 26.45
C ARG A 142 2.58 44.28 27.29
N PHE A 143 1.96 43.12 27.11
CA PHE A 143 0.90 42.62 27.96
C PHE A 143 1.35 41.33 28.68
N PHE A 144 1.25 41.31 30.01
CA PHE A 144 1.61 40.14 30.83
C PHE A 144 0.48 39.77 31.79
N MET A 145 0.01 38.53 31.71
CA MET A 145 -0.88 37.91 32.70
C MET A 145 -0.22 36.64 33.27
N ASN A 146 -0.07 36.55 34.59
CA ASN A 146 0.46 35.33 35.21
C ASN A 146 -0.63 34.25 35.34
N ALA A 147 -1.73 34.50 36.04
CA ALA A 147 -2.80 33.53 36.23
C ALA A 147 -4.19 34.13 35.93
N PHE A 148 -4.94 33.45 35.06
CA PHE A 148 -6.33 33.77 34.77
C PHE A 148 -7.20 32.54 35.02
N SER A 149 -8.24 32.68 35.86
CA SER A 149 -9.20 31.64 36.18
C SER A 149 -10.62 32.14 35.92
N ALA A 150 -11.38 31.42 35.10
CA ALA A 150 -12.77 31.75 34.81
C ALA A 150 -13.70 30.54 34.97
N SER A 151 -14.89 30.78 35.53
CA SER A 151 -15.94 29.77 35.64
C SER A 151 -17.29 30.32 35.20
N ARG A 152 -17.92 29.65 34.22
CA ARG A 152 -19.22 30.04 33.65
C ARG A 152 -19.21 31.46 33.06
N CYS A 153 -18.12 31.85 32.40
CA CYS A 153 -17.96 33.19 31.84
C CYS A 153 -18.14 33.21 30.32
N VAL A 154 -18.52 34.37 29.78
CA VAL A 154 -18.32 34.71 28.37
C VAL A 154 -17.11 35.63 28.31
N ILE A 155 -16.10 35.28 27.53
CA ILE A 155 -14.85 36.02 27.38
C ILE A 155 -14.69 36.32 25.89
N VAL A 156 -14.74 37.60 25.52
CA VAL A 156 -14.38 38.07 24.19
C VAL A 156 -12.97 38.62 24.29
N GLY A 157 -12.08 38.16 23.40
CA GLY A 157 -10.73 38.69 23.28
C GLY A 157 -10.73 40.17 22.87
N PRO A 158 -9.55 40.75 22.64
CA PRO A 158 -9.47 42.11 22.13
C PRO A 158 -10.10 42.25 20.75
N VAL A 159 -10.67 43.43 20.46
CA VAL A 159 -11.34 43.75 19.19
C VAL A 159 -10.72 45.01 18.59
N GLY A 160 -10.26 44.98 17.34
CA GLY A 160 -9.77 46.18 16.64
C GLY A 160 -8.53 46.79 17.30
N LEU A 161 -7.42 46.04 17.46
CA LEU A 161 -6.20 46.62 18.02
C LEU A 161 -5.15 46.88 16.94
N ASP A 162 -4.46 48.01 17.06
CA ASP A 162 -3.19 48.34 16.39
C ASP A 162 -2.03 47.43 16.90
N PRO A 163 -0.84 47.43 16.27
CA PRO A 163 0.20 46.42 16.46
C PRO A 163 0.58 46.13 17.92
N LEU A 164 0.27 44.93 18.39
CA LEU A 164 0.68 44.41 19.71
C LEU A 164 2.07 43.77 19.62
N ASN A 165 3.05 44.31 20.35
CA ASN A 165 4.44 43.85 20.24
C ASN A 165 4.68 42.50 20.95
N ARG A 166 4.16 42.33 22.18
CA ARG A 166 4.28 41.09 22.97
C ARG A 166 3.08 40.84 23.88
N PHE A 167 2.46 39.68 23.74
CA PHE A 167 1.49 39.12 24.67
C PHE A 167 2.05 37.89 25.36
N PHE A 168 2.04 37.88 26.70
CA PHE A 168 2.48 36.75 27.51
C PHE A 168 1.41 36.36 28.52
N MET A 169 1.03 35.08 28.52
CA MET A 169 0.15 34.50 29.53
C MET A 169 0.77 33.22 30.09
N ASN A 170 0.97 33.14 31.41
CA ASN A 170 1.57 31.95 32.01
C ASN A 170 0.53 30.83 32.19
N ALA A 171 -0.59 31.10 32.86
CA ALA A 171 -1.63 30.10 33.12
C ALA A 171 -3.03 30.64 32.86
N PHE A 172 -3.80 29.93 32.03
CA PHE A 172 -5.21 30.18 31.80
C PHE A 172 -6.01 28.92 32.14
N SER A 173 -7.02 29.08 33.01
CA SER A 173 -7.94 28.01 33.39
C SER A 173 -9.38 28.47 33.19
N ALA A 174 -10.15 27.73 32.39
CA ALA A 174 -11.55 28.00 32.16
C ALA A 174 -12.44 26.77 32.37
N SER A 175 -13.59 26.99 32.98
CA SER A 175 -14.61 25.95 33.16
C SER A 175 -15.99 26.45 32.75
N ARG A 176 -16.64 25.75 31.81
CA ARG A 176 -17.97 26.09 31.28
C ARG A 176 -18.03 27.50 30.68
N CYS A 177 -16.98 27.91 29.97
CA CYS A 177 -16.89 29.25 29.39
C CYS A 177 -17.13 29.24 27.87
N VAL A 178 -17.57 30.38 27.34
CA VAL A 178 -17.44 30.71 25.92
C VAL A 178 -16.27 31.67 25.80
N ILE A 179 -15.29 31.34 24.97
CA ILE A 179 -14.08 32.11 24.75
C ILE A 179 -14.00 32.40 23.26
N VAL A 180 -14.11 33.66 22.88
CA VAL A 180 -13.84 34.12 21.53
C VAL A 180 -12.44 34.72 21.53
N GLY A 181 -11.59 34.26 20.62
CA GLY A 181 -10.27 34.83 20.41
C GLY A 181 -10.33 36.30 19.99
N PRO A 182 -9.17 36.92 19.72
CA PRO A 182 -9.15 38.28 19.20
C PRO A 182 -9.85 38.39 17.84
N VAL A 183 -10.46 39.54 17.56
CA VAL A 183 -11.18 39.83 16.31
C VAL A 183 -10.62 41.10 15.69
N GLY A 184 -10.20 41.06 14.42
CA GLY A 184 -9.74 42.26 13.70
C GLY A 184 -8.49 42.90 14.32
N LEU A 185 -7.36 42.17 14.39
CA LEU A 185 -6.11 42.76 14.91
C LEU A 185 -5.12 43.04 13.77
N ASP A 186 -4.45 44.19 13.86
CA ASP A 186 -3.22 44.53 13.14
C ASP A 186 -2.02 43.66 13.62
N PRO A 187 -0.86 43.68 12.93
CA PRO A 187 0.21 42.70 13.11
C PRO A 187 0.68 42.53 14.56
N LEU A 188 0.44 41.34 15.12
CA LEU A 188 0.95 40.88 16.41
C LEU A 188 2.33 40.25 16.25
N ASN A 189 3.34 40.82 16.91
CA ASN A 189 4.72 40.36 16.75
C ASN A 189 5.00 39.03 17.47
N ARG A 190 4.53 38.86 18.72
CA ARG A 190 4.73 37.65 19.52
C ARG A 190 3.57 37.37 20.49
N PHE A 191 2.98 36.20 20.37
CA PHE A 191 2.05 35.63 21.34
C PHE A 191 2.68 34.42 22.04
N PHE A 192 2.72 34.43 23.36
CA PHE A 192 3.23 33.32 24.17
C PHE A 192 2.21 32.92 25.24
N MET A 193 1.86 31.64 25.26
CA MET A 193 1.04 31.05 26.30
C MET A 193 1.71 29.78 26.85
N ASN A 194 1.98 29.74 28.16
CA ASN A 194 2.64 28.56 28.74
C ASN A 194 1.64 27.42 29.00
N ALA A 195 0.55 27.67 29.72
CA ALA A 195 -0.46 26.65 30.02
C ALA A 195 -1.89 27.16 29.79
N PHE A 196 -2.65 26.42 29.01
CA PHE A 196 -4.08 26.62 28.82
C PHE A 196 -4.84 25.35 29.19
N SER A 197 -5.81 25.48 30.11
CA SER A 197 -6.68 24.40 30.55
C SER A 197 -8.13 24.81 30.39
N ALA A 198 -8.92 24.03 29.65
CA ALA A 198 -10.34 24.27 29.48
C ALA A 198 -11.17 23.01 29.73
N SER A 199 -12.32 23.20 30.39
CA SER A 199 -13.29 22.14 30.62
C SER A 199 -14.70 22.59 30.28
N ARG A 200 -15.36 21.85 29.38
CA ARG A 200 -16.73 22.15 28.92
C ARG A 200 -16.86 23.55 28.29
N CYS A 201 -15.85 23.98 27.54
CA CYS A 201 -15.82 25.31 26.94
C CYS A 201 -16.14 25.27 25.44
N VAL A 202 -16.63 26.39 24.92
CA VAL A 202 -16.58 26.70 23.48
C VAL A 202 -15.44 27.69 23.29
N ILE A 203 -14.49 27.36 22.44
CA ILE A 203 -13.30 28.18 22.14
C ILE A 203 -13.31 28.45 20.65
N VAL A 204 -13.48 29.70 20.27
CA VAL A 204 -13.30 30.15 18.89
C VAL A 204 -11.92 30.79 18.81
N GLY A 205 -11.10 30.34 17.87
CA GLY A 205 -9.81 30.95 17.57
C GLY A 205 -9.94 32.42 17.15
N PRO A 206 -8.83 33.07 16.83
CA PRO A 206 -8.87 34.42 16.31
C PRO A 206 -9.61 34.50 14.96
N VAL A 207 -10.26 35.64 14.70
CA VAL A 207 -11.01 35.89 13.46
C VAL A 207 -10.50 37.17 12.80
N GLY A 208 -10.12 37.12 11.52
CA GLY A 208 -9.70 38.31 10.77
C GLY A 208 -8.44 38.97 11.34
N LEU A 209 -7.31 38.25 11.42
CA LEU A 209 -6.05 38.87 11.87
C LEU A 209 -5.13 39.14 10.68
N ASP A 210 -4.48 40.31 10.72
CA ASP A 210 -3.28 40.65 9.95
C ASP A 210 -2.06 39.80 10.40
N PRO A 211 -0.94 39.81 9.65
CA PRO A 211 0.15 38.82 9.80
C PRO A 211 0.67 38.64 11.24
N LEU A 212 0.47 37.45 11.84
CA LEU A 212 1.16 37.09 13.10
C LEU A 212 2.58 36.60 12.81
N ASN A 213 3.57 37.21 13.45
CA ASN A 213 4.96 36.82 13.27
C ASN A 213 5.31 35.50 14.01
N ARG A 214 4.88 35.36 15.27
CA ARG A 214 5.14 34.15 16.09
C ARG A 214 4.03 33.86 17.10
N PHE A 215 3.46 32.67 17.02
CA PHE A 215 2.58 32.10 18.03
C PHE A 215 3.27 30.91 18.71
N PHE A 216 3.37 30.95 20.04
CA PHE A 216 3.94 29.86 20.84
C PHE A 216 2.97 29.45 21.95
N MET A 217 2.64 28.16 21.99
CA MET A 217 1.89 27.56 23.08
C MET A 217 2.62 26.32 23.61
N ASN A 218 2.95 26.30 24.90
CA ASN A 218 3.65 25.16 25.47
C ASN A 218 2.69 24.00 25.78
N ALA A 219 1.64 24.23 26.56
CA ALA A 219 0.68 23.19 26.94
C ALA A 219 -0.76 23.64 26.75
N PHE A 220 -1.52 22.87 25.97
CA PHE A 220 -2.96 23.02 25.83
C PHE A 220 -3.67 21.75 26.27
N SER A 221 -4.59 21.87 27.22
CA SER A 221 -5.43 20.78 27.70
C SER A 221 -6.90 21.15 27.59
N ALA A 222 -7.69 20.33 26.90
CA ALA A 222 -9.13 20.51 26.77
C ALA A 222 -9.90 19.23 27.09
N SER A 223 -11.02 19.40 27.81
CA SER A 223 -11.94 18.32 28.11
C SER A 223 -13.38 18.72 27.82
N ARG A 224 -14.07 17.95 26.98
CA ARG A 224 -15.46 18.20 26.56
C ARG A 224 -15.65 19.58 25.93
N CYS A 225 -14.69 20.04 25.13
CA CYS A 225 -14.73 21.36 24.50
C CYS A 225 -15.12 21.27 23.02
N VAL A 226 -15.66 22.37 22.51
CA VAL A 226 -15.69 22.66 21.06
C VAL A 226 -14.60 23.70 20.80
N ILE A 227 -13.68 23.38 19.91
CA ILE A 227 -12.55 24.24 19.55
C ILE A 227 -12.65 24.48 18.05
N VAL A 228 -12.88 25.72 17.67
CA VAL A 228 -12.79 26.16 16.27
C VAL A 228 -11.43 26.84 16.11
N GLY A 229 -10.66 26.40 15.12
CA GLY A 229 -9.40 27.03 14.76
C GLY A 229 -9.59 28.48 14.32
N PRO A 230 -8.50 29.17 13.98
CA PRO A 230 -8.59 30.51 13.42
C PRO A 230 -9.39 30.55 12.11
N VAL A 231 -10.08 31.68 11.86
CA VAL A 231 -10.89 31.90 10.66
C VAL A 231 -10.42 33.18 9.96
N GLY A 232 -10.09 33.12 8.67
CA GLY A 232 -9.71 34.30 7.89
C GLY A 232 -8.44 34.99 8.41
N LEU A 233 -7.30 34.29 8.45
CA LEU A 233 -6.03 34.93 8.84
C LEU A 233 -5.17 35.22 7.62
N ASP A 234 -4.55 36.40 7.62
CA ASP A 234 -3.40 36.76 6.80
C ASP A 234 -2.14 35.93 7.21
N PRO A 235 -1.05 35.93 6.41
CA PRO A 235 0.05 34.97 6.53
C PRO A 235 0.65 34.85 7.93
N LEU A 236 0.54 33.67 8.57
CA LEU A 236 1.28 33.39 9.81
C LEU A 236 2.70 32.90 9.49
N ASN A 237 3.70 33.56 10.09
CA ASN A 237 5.09 33.21 9.85
C ASN A 237 5.52 31.92 10.58
N ARG A 238 5.18 31.79 11.87
CA ARG A 238 5.51 30.61 12.69
C ARG A 238 4.46 30.31 13.75
N PHE A 239 3.92 29.09 13.70
CA PHE A 239 3.10 28.50 14.75
C PHE A 239 3.86 27.35 15.42
N PHE A 240 4.05 27.44 16.73
CA PHE A 240 4.67 26.39 17.53
C PHE A 240 3.75 25.96 18.66
N MET A 241 3.48 24.66 18.74
CA MET A 241 2.80 24.06 19.86
C MET A 241 3.59 22.87 20.38
N ASN A 242 3.96 22.88 21.67
CA ASN A 242 4.68 21.74 22.23
C ASN A 242 3.71 20.58 22.49
N THR A 243 2.74 20.76 23.37
CA THR A 243 1.82 19.68 23.77
C THR A 243 0.36 20.11 23.64
N PHE A 244 -0.41 19.32 22.89
CA PHE A 244 -1.86 19.44 22.80
C PHE A 244 -2.53 18.15 23.29
N SER A 245 -3.39 18.25 24.30
CA SER A 245 -4.16 17.14 24.84
C SER A 245 -5.66 17.47 24.82
N ALA A 246 -6.44 16.63 24.15
CA ALA A 246 -7.89 16.77 24.09
C ALA A 246 -8.61 15.48 24.46
N SER A 247 -9.69 15.62 25.23
CA SER A 247 -10.58 14.50 25.56
C SER A 247 -12.04 14.87 25.31
N ARG A 248 -12.75 14.04 24.55
CA ARG A 248 -14.16 14.24 24.21
C ARG A 248 -14.44 15.61 23.55
N CYS A 249 -13.54 16.07 22.69
CA CYS A 249 -13.63 17.39 22.06
C CYS A 249 -14.06 17.29 20.59
N VAL A 250 -14.67 18.35 20.09
CA VAL A 250 -14.77 18.62 18.65
C VAL A 250 -13.74 19.69 18.33
N ILE A 251 -12.84 19.39 17.40
CA ILE A 251 -11.76 20.28 16.97
C ILE A 251 -11.93 20.49 15.47
N VAL A 252 -12.25 21.72 15.09
CA VAL A 252 -12.26 22.14 13.69
C VAL A 252 -10.95 22.86 13.44
N GLY A 253 -10.20 22.41 12.43
CA GLY A 253 -8.99 23.09 11.97
C GLY A 253 -9.28 24.53 11.52
N PRO A 254 -8.23 25.28 11.17
CA PRO A 254 -8.43 26.60 10.60
C PRO A 254 -9.23 26.59 9.30
N VAL A 255 -9.95 27.68 9.04
CA VAL A 255 -10.79 27.87 7.84
C VAL A 255 -10.36 29.15 7.12
N GLY A 256 -10.04 29.08 5.83
CA GLY A 256 -9.69 30.25 5.03
C GLY A 256 -8.43 30.96 5.53
N LEU A 257 -7.26 30.28 5.53
CA LEU A 257 -6.00 30.95 5.89
C LEU A 257 -5.18 31.23 4.64
N ASP A 258 -4.59 32.41 4.60
CA ASP A 258 -3.46 32.78 3.74
C ASP A 258 -2.18 31.98 4.12
N PRO A 259 -1.12 31.99 3.27
CA PRO A 259 0.00 31.06 3.37
C PRO A 259 0.66 30.99 4.76
N LEU A 260 0.59 29.83 5.44
CA LEU A 260 1.41 29.61 6.64
C LEU A 260 2.83 29.17 6.27
N ASN A 261 3.81 29.89 6.81
CA ASN A 261 5.21 29.61 6.47
C ASN A 261 5.73 28.35 7.20
N ARG A 262 5.45 28.20 8.50
CA ARG A 262 5.87 27.05 9.31
C ARG A 262 4.87 26.70 10.42
N PHE A 263 4.41 25.46 10.43
CA PHE A 263 3.67 24.86 11.53
C PHE A 263 4.51 23.77 12.18
N PHE A 264 4.72 23.86 13.50
CA PHE A 264 5.42 22.85 14.29
C PHE A 264 4.55 22.41 15.46
N MET A 265 4.34 21.10 15.56
CA MET A 265 3.72 20.48 16.73
C MET A 265 4.57 19.33 17.26
N ASN A 266 4.94 19.37 18.54
CA ASN A 266 5.76 18.29 19.10
C ASN A 266 4.91 17.06 19.41
N ALA A 267 3.83 17.23 20.19
CA ALA A 267 2.96 16.14 20.63
C ALA A 267 1.48 16.52 20.57
N PHE A 268 0.69 15.71 19.86
CA PHE A 268 -0.76 15.78 19.84
C PHE A 268 -1.35 14.49 20.43
N SER A 269 -2.24 14.61 21.40
CA SER A 269 -2.98 13.50 21.99
C SER A 269 -4.47 13.78 22.03
N ALA A 270 -5.25 12.91 21.39
CA ALA A 270 -6.70 13.01 21.38
C ALA A 270 -7.36 11.70 21.82
N SER A 271 -8.41 11.81 22.62
CA SER A 271 -9.23 10.68 23.04
C SER A 271 -10.72 10.99 22.87
N ARG A 272 -11.43 10.16 22.11
CA ARG A 272 -12.86 10.31 21.82
C ARG A 272 -13.19 11.66 21.18
N CYS A 273 -12.34 12.14 20.28
CA CYS A 273 -12.50 13.44 19.63
C CYS A 273 -13.00 13.29 18.19
N VAL A 274 -13.66 14.33 17.70
CA VAL A 274 -13.85 14.58 16.26
C VAL A 274 -12.86 15.67 15.88
N ILE A 275 -11.99 15.39 14.92
CA ILE A 275 -10.97 16.31 14.41
C ILE A 275 -11.23 16.49 12.94
N VAL A 276 -11.61 17.71 12.54
CA VAL A 276 -11.72 18.09 11.14
C VAL A 276 -10.45 18.85 10.81
N GLY A 277 -9.75 18.42 9.76
CA GLY A 277 -8.59 19.11 9.22
C GLY A 277 -8.96 20.52 8.75
N PRO A 278 -7.96 21.32 8.37
CA PRO A 278 -8.24 22.65 7.86
C PRO A 278 -9.02 22.61 6.52
N VAL A 279 -9.79 23.67 6.27
CA VAL A 279 -10.65 23.81 5.09
C VAL A 279 -10.27 25.09 4.34
N GLY A 280 -9.97 25.00 3.05
CA GLY A 280 -9.63 26.18 2.23
C GLY A 280 -8.36 26.88 2.72
N LEU A 281 -7.21 26.20 2.73
CA LEU A 281 -5.94 26.88 3.04
C LEU A 281 -5.18 27.17 1.76
N ASP A 282 -4.63 28.38 1.67
CA ASP A 282 -3.54 28.77 0.78
C ASP A 282 -2.24 28.00 1.13
N PRO A 283 -1.21 28.02 0.25
CA PRO A 283 -0.06 27.12 0.33
C PRO A 283 0.65 27.09 1.69
N LEU A 284 0.65 25.95 2.39
CA LEU A 284 1.53 25.77 3.55
C LEU A 284 2.96 25.39 3.12
N ASN A 285 3.93 26.16 3.57
CA ASN A 285 5.32 25.93 3.19
C ASN A 285 5.93 24.69 3.89
N ARG A 286 5.73 24.57 5.21
CA ARG A 286 6.23 23.44 6.01
C ARG A 286 5.30 23.08 7.17
N PHE A 287 4.88 21.82 7.20
CA PHE A 287 4.21 21.20 8.34
C PHE A 287 5.12 20.15 8.97
N PHE A 288 5.37 20.27 10.28
CA PHE A 288 6.14 19.30 11.04
C PHE A 288 5.35 18.86 12.26
N MET A 289 5.16 17.54 12.40
CA MET A 289 4.59 16.93 13.58
C MET A 289 5.45 15.78 14.09
N ASN A 290 5.90 15.84 15.34
CA ASN A 290 6.74 14.79 15.91
C ASN A 290 5.90 13.56 16.29
N ALA A 291 4.86 13.73 17.10
CA ALA A 291 4.02 12.64 17.56
C ALA A 291 2.54 12.99 17.51
N PHE A 292 1.75 12.13 16.87
CA PHE A 292 0.30 12.16 16.87
C PHE A 292 -0.24 10.87 17.48
N SER A 293 -1.05 10.98 18.52
CA SER A 293 -1.72 9.86 19.17
C SER A 293 -3.23 10.09 19.24
N ALA A 294 -4.00 9.16 18.70
CA ALA A 294 -5.46 9.21 18.73
C ALA A 294 -6.08 7.90 19.20
N SER A 295 -7.11 8.01 20.03
CA SER A 295 -7.88 6.86 20.49
C SER A 295 -9.38 7.12 20.40
N ARG A 296 -10.10 6.25 19.69
CA ARG A 296 -11.55 6.36 19.47
C ARG A 296 -11.95 7.69 18.82
N CYS A 297 -11.15 8.18 17.87
CA CYS A 297 -11.38 9.46 17.21
C CYS A 297 -11.94 9.29 15.80
N VAL A 298 -12.65 10.31 15.33
CA VAL A 298 -12.90 10.53 13.91
C VAL A 298 -11.96 11.64 13.46
N ILE A 299 -11.13 11.37 12.46
CA ILE A 299 -10.16 12.31 11.91
C ILE A 299 -10.49 12.47 10.44
N VAL A 300 -10.92 13.66 10.05
CA VAL A 300 -11.11 14.02 8.65
C VAL A 300 -9.89 14.83 8.24
N GLY A 301 -9.23 14.41 7.17
CA GLY A 301 -8.14 15.15 6.57
C GLY A 301 -8.58 16.54 6.10
N PRO A 302 -7.63 17.37 5.66
CA PRO A 302 -7.98 18.66 5.11
C PRO A 302 -8.81 18.56 3.82
N VAL A 303 -9.60 19.59 3.57
CA VAL A 303 -10.50 19.69 2.39
C VAL A 303 -10.16 20.97 1.62
N GLY A 304 -9.88 20.86 0.32
CA GLY A 304 -9.58 22.01 -0.53
C GLY A 304 -8.32 22.76 -0.07
N LEU A 305 -7.15 22.11 -0.11
CA LEU A 305 -5.89 22.83 0.15
C LEU A 305 -5.18 23.12 -1.15
N ASP A 306 -4.67 24.35 -1.25
CA ASP A 306 -3.62 24.77 -2.17
C ASP A 306 -2.29 24.05 -1.83
N PRO A 307 -1.29 24.06 -2.75
CA PRO A 307 -0.19 23.10 -2.72
C PRO A 307 0.66 23.18 -1.43
N LEU A 308 0.75 22.06 -0.68
CA LEU A 308 1.69 21.96 0.45
C LEU A 308 3.10 21.61 -0.03
N ASN A 309 4.07 22.43 0.37
CA ASN A 309 5.45 22.23 -0.07
C ASN A 309 6.13 21.04 0.62
N ARG A 310 5.98 20.91 1.95
CA ARG A 310 6.57 19.82 2.74
C ARG A 310 5.71 19.43 3.94
N PHE A 311 5.33 18.16 4.01
CA PHE A 311 4.72 17.54 5.18
C PHE A 311 5.68 16.51 5.78
N PHE A 312 5.99 16.67 7.07
CA PHE A 312 6.80 15.73 7.83
C PHE A 312 6.06 15.28 9.08
N MET A 313 5.93 13.96 9.24
CA MET A 313 5.42 13.36 10.46
C MET A 313 6.35 12.24 10.94
N ASN A 314 6.86 12.34 12.18
CA ASN A 314 7.74 11.30 12.69
C ASN A 314 6.94 10.06 13.16
N ALA A 315 5.92 10.24 13.99
CA ALA A 315 5.12 9.12 14.50
C ALA A 315 3.61 9.43 14.50
N PHE A 316 2.83 8.52 13.91
CA PHE A 316 1.38 8.50 13.98
C PHE A 316 0.90 7.19 14.61
N SER A 317 0.11 7.30 15.68
CA SER A 317 -0.49 6.15 16.36
C SER A 317 -2.00 6.35 16.52
N ALA A 318 -2.78 5.43 15.97
CA ALA A 318 -4.23 5.46 16.08
C ALA A 318 -4.80 4.12 16.59
N SER A 319 -5.80 4.22 17.46
CA SER A 319 -6.53 3.05 17.97
C SER A 319 -8.03 3.27 17.93
N ARG A 320 -8.76 2.37 17.26
CA ARG A 320 -10.22 2.45 17.09
C ARG A 320 -10.68 3.76 16.44
N CYS A 321 -9.93 4.24 15.46
CA CYS A 321 -10.24 5.52 14.79
C CYS A 321 -10.85 5.29 13.41
N VAL A 322 -11.63 6.28 12.96
CA VAL A 322 -11.95 6.47 11.54
C VAL A 322 -11.07 7.61 11.05
N ILE A 323 -10.27 7.35 10.01
CA ILE A 323 -9.35 8.31 9.41
C ILE A 323 -9.75 8.43 7.95
N VAL A 324 -10.23 9.60 7.57
CA VAL A 324 -10.51 9.95 6.17
C VAL A 324 -9.35 10.80 5.69
N GLY A 325 -8.71 10.38 4.61
CA GLY A 325 -7.67 11.15 3.94
C GLY A 325 -8.18 12.51 3.46
N PRO A 326 -7.27 13.36 3.01
CA PRO A 326 -7.67 14.65 2.46
C PRO A 326 -8.51 14.52 1.17
N VAL A 327 -9.33 15.52 0.91
CA VAL A 327 -10.25 15.59 -0.26
C VAL A 327 -9.96 16.85 -1.06
N GLY A 328 -9.70 16.73 -2.36
CA GLY A 328 -9.42 17.86 -3.24
C GLY A 328 -8.17 18.62 -2.82
N LEU A 329 -6.99 17.99 -2.86
CA LEU A 329 -5.73 18.71 -2.64
C LEU A 329 -5.07 19.04 -3.96
N ASP A 330 -4.60 20.27 -4.08
CA ASP A 330 -3.59 20.70 -5.05
C ASP A 330 -2.22 20.01 -4.79
N PRO A 331 -1.25 20.08 -5.72
CA PRO A 331 -0.04 19.26 -5.74
C PRO A 331 0.76 19.30 -4.42
N LEU A 332 0.91 18.16 -3.72
CA LEU A 332 1.88 18.06 -2.62
C LEU A 332 3.28 17.77 -3.15
N ASN A 333 4.23 18.63 -2.81
CA ASN A 333 5.61 18.47 -3.27
C ASN A 333 6.35 17.30 -2.59
N ARG A 334 6.25 17.20 -1.26
CA ARG A 334 6.90 16.14 -0.48
C ARG A 334 6.10 15.75 0.76
N PHE A 335 5.76 14.47 0.85
CA PHE A 335 5.21 13.84 2.04
C PHE A 335 6.23 12.85 2.63
N PHE A 336 6.57 13.03 3.90
CA PHE A 336 7.44 12.12 4.63
C PHE A 336 6.75 11.68 5.93
N MET A 337 6.63 10.37 6.11
CA MET A 337 6.19 9.78 7.36
C MET A 337 7.17 8.69 7.81
N ASN A 338 7.71 8.80 9.02
CA ASN A 338 8.63 7.78 9.51
C ASN A 338 7.87 6.54 10.02
N ALA A 339 6.93 6.70 10.95
CA ALA A 339 6.17 5.56 11.49
C ALA A 339 4.67 5.83 11.52
N PHE A 340 3.89 4.90 10.96
CA PHE A 340 2.44 4.84 11.08
C PHE A 340 2.02 3.53 11.75
N SER A 341 1.26 3.62 12.84
CA SER A 341 0.71 2.48 13.57
C SER A 341 -0.79 2.65 13.75
N ALA A 342 -1.57 1.69 13.27
CA ALA A 342 -3.01 1.67 13.42
C ALA A 342 -3.53 0.34 13.97
N SER A 343 -4.50 0.42 14.88
CA SER A 343 -5.18 -0.75 15.43
C SER A 343 -6.69 -0.57 15.45
N ARG A 344 -7.42 -1.50 14.83
CA ARG A 344 -8.88 -1.47 14.74
C ARG A 344 -9.41 -0.19 14.09
N CYS A 345 -8.72 0.31 13.07
CA CYS A 345 -9.09 1.56 12.40
C CYS A 345 -9.75 1.30 11.05
N VAL A 346 -10.57 2.26 10.61
CA VAL A 346 -10.95 2.43 9.20
C VAL A 346 -10.13 3.58 8.65
N ILE A 347 -9.37 3.33 7.60
CA ILE A 347 -8.49 4.31 6.95
C ILE A 347 -8.95 4.41 5.50
N VAL A 348 -9.47 5.56 5.11
CA VAL A 348 -9.80 5.87 3.73
C VAL A 348 -8.69 6.75 3.19
N GLY A 349 -8.09 6.34 2.07
CA GLY A 349 -7.11 7.13 1.36
C GLY A 349 -7.69 8.47 0.89
N PRO A 350 -6.83 9.36 0.38
CA PRO A 350 -7.29 10.61 -0.17
C PRO A 350 -8.14 10.43 -1.42
N VAL A 351 -9.01 11.41 -1.69
CA VAL A 351 -9.94 11.43 -2.84
C VAL A 351 -9.70 12.69 -3.66
N GLY A 352 -9.46 12.54 -4.97
CA GLY A 352 -9.22 13.68 -5.87
C GLY A 352 -7.96 14.46 -5.49
N LEU A 353 -6.79 13.83 -5.55
CA LEU A 353 -5.53 14.58 -5.38
C LEU A 353 -4.92 14.90 -6.72
N ASP A 354 -4.49 16.15 -6.86
CA ASP A 354 -3.53 16.59 -7.86
C ASP A 354 -2.14 15.95 -7.66
N PRO A 355 -1.22 16.06 -8.64
CA PRO A 355 0.01 15.26 -8.69
C PRO A 355 0.87 15.35 -7.41
N LEU A 356 1.11 14.23 -6.73
CA LEU A 356 2.11 14.18 -5.65
C LEU A 356 3.51 13.92 -6.22
N ASN A 357 4.46 14.81 -5.92
CA ASN A 357 5.81 14.67 -6.43
C ASN A 357 6.60 13.54 -5.75
N ARG A 358 6.55 13.45 -4.42
CA ARG A 358 7.24 12.40 -3.64
C ARG A 358 6.49 12.01 -2.38
N PHE A 359 6.19 10.72 -2.27
CA PHE A 359 5.70 10.10 -1.04
C PHE A 359 6.76 9.15 -0.48
N PHE A 360 7.13 9.35 0.78
CA PHE A 360 8.04 8.47 1.49
C PHE A 360 7.42 8.02 2.82
N MET A 361 7.34 6.71 3.03
CA MET A 361 6.96 6.12 4.30
C MET A 361 7.98 5.08 4.75
N ASN A 362 8.56 5.25 5.93
CA ASN A 362 9.56 4.30 6.41
C ASN A 362 8.90 3.00 6.94
N ALA A 363 7.93 3.13 7.84
CA ALA A 363 7.23 1.98 8.42
C ALA A 363 5.72 2.21 8.54
N PHE A 364 4.94 1.25 8.02
CA PHE A 364 3.50 1.17 8.20
C PHE A 364 3.13 -0.15 8.90
N SER A 365 2.41 -0.06 10.01
CA SER A 365 1.91 -1.20 10.77
C SER A 365 0.42 -1.07 11.02
N ALA A 366 -0.36 -2.06 10.58
CA ALA A 366 -1.80 -2.10 10.78
C ALA A 366 -2.26 -3.45 11.38
N SER A 367 -3.19 -3.37 12.33
CA SER A 367 -3.81 -4.57 12.92
C SER A 367 -5.33 -4.42 13.01
N ARG A 368 -6.06 -5.38 12.43
CA ARG A 368 -7.53 -5.39 12.38
C ARG A 368 -8.12 -4.12 11.73
N CYS A 369 -7.48 -3.61 10.68
CA CYS A 369 -7.91 -2.39 10.02
C CYS A 369 -8.62 -2.68 8.69
N VAL A 370 -9.48 -1.75 8.29
CA VAL A 370 -9.93 -1.63 6.89
C VAL A 370 -9.17 -0.46 6.30
N ILE A 371 -8.44 -0.69 5.22
CA ILE A 371 -7.63 0.31 4.52
C ILE A 371 -8.15 0.37 3.08
N VAL A 372 -8.71 1.50 2.70
CA VAL A 372 -9.09 1.79 1.32
C VAL A 372 -8.02 2.69 0.74
N GLY A 373 -7.45 2.29 -0.39
CA GLY A 373 -6.50 3.09 -1.15
C GLY A 373 -7.12 4.41 -1.62
N PRO A 374 -6.30 5.31 -2.15
CA PRO A 374 -6.80 6.55 -2.72
C PRO A 374 -7.71 6.31 -3.94
N VAL A 375 -8.61 7.27 -4.20
CA VAL A 375 -9.57 7.23 -5.31
C VAL A 375 -9.38 8.49 -6.17
N GLY A 376 -9.18 8.32 -7.48
CA GLY A 376 -8.99 9.44 -8.41
C GLY A 376 -7.74 10.26 -8.08
N LEU A 377 -6.54 9.65 -8.18
CA LEU A 377 -5.31 10.43 -8.07
C LEU A 377 -4.76 10.76 -9.44
N ASP A 378 -4.37 12.01 -9.61
CA ASP A 378 -3.47 12.48 -10.65
C ASP A 378 -2.05 11.88 -10.48
N PRO A 379 -1.15 12.00 -11.49
CA PRO A 379 0.09 11.25 -11.56
C PRO A 379 0.98 11.38 -10.31
N LEU A 380 1.28 10.26 -9.63
CA LEU A 380 2.32 10.24 -8.59
C LEU A 380 3.70 10.02 -9.20
N ASN A 381 4.62 10.94 -8.93
CA ASN A 381 5.96 10.87 -9.51
C ASN A 381 6.83 9.76 -8.86
N ARG A 382 6.84 9.68 -7.53
CA ARG A 382 7.60 8.66 -6.77
C ARG A 382 6.90 8.26 -5.48
N PHE A 383 6.62 6.97 -5.33
CA PHE A 383 6.18 6.34 -4.09
C PHE A 383 7.27 5.43 -3.55
N PHE A 384 7.67 5.64 -2.31
CA PHE A 384 8.65 4.81 -1.63
C PHE A 384 8.12 4.37 -0.26
N MET A 385 8.11 3.06 -0.04
CA MET A 385 7.78 2.47 1.26
C MET A 385 8.84 1.46 1.68
N ASN A 386 9.42 1.65 2.87
CA ASN A 386 10.45 0.72 3.34
C ASN A 386 9.82 -0.58 3.88
N ALA A 387 8.89 -0.48 4.83
CA ALA A 387 8.25 -1.63 5.44
C ALA A 387 6.74 -1.44 5.60
N PHE A 388 5.96 -2.42 5.13
CA PHE A 388 4.53 -2.53 5.35
C PHE A 388 4.22 -3.83 6.09
N SER A 389 3.54 -3.74 7.23
CA SER A 389 3.10 -4.89 8.03
C SER A 389 1.60 -4.78 8.30
N ALA A 390 0.85 -5.81 7.93
CA ALA A 390 -0.58 -5.88 8.18
C ALA A 390 -0.98 -7.22 8.81
N SER A 391 -1.89 -7.17 9.79
CA SER A 391 -2.45 -8.36 10.41
C SER A 391 -3.96 -8.26 10.57
N ARG A 392 -4.69 -9.25 10.02
CA ARG A 392 -6.16 -9.29 10.05
C ARG A 392 -6.80 -8.07 9.41
N CYS A 393 -6.23 -7.55 8.33
CA CYS A 393 -6.71 -6.34 7.66
C CYS A 393 -7.46 -6.67 6.37
N VAL A 394 -8.37 -5.77 5.98
CA VAL A 394 -8.88 -5.68 4.60
C VAL A 394 -8.17 -4.49 3.97
N ILE A 395 -7.47 -4.71 2.86
CA ILE A 395 -6.73 -3.69 2.13
C ILE A 395 -7.30 -3.68 0.72
N VAL A 396 -7.92 -2.57 0.33
CA VAL A 396 -8.36 -2.32 -1.04
C VAL A 396 -7.33 -1.39 -1.67
N GLY A 397 -6.79 -1.79 -2.81
CA GLY A 397 -5.88 -0.97 -3.60
C GLY A 397 -6.56 0.31 -4.07
N PRO A 398 -5.79 1.22 -4.66
CA PRO A 398 -6.33 2.44 -5.22
C PRO A 398 -7.26 2.17 -6.42
N VAL A 399 -8.19 3.10 -6.65
CA VAL A 399 -9.19 3.03 -7.74
C VAL A 399 -9.05 4.26 -8.63
N GLY A 400 -8.88 4.08 -9.94
CA GLY A 400 -8.73 5.18 -10.90
C GLY A 400 -7.49 6.02 -10.61
N LEU A 401 -6.30 5.44 -10.76
CA LEU A 401 -5.07 6.24 -10.67
C LEU A 401 -4.57 6.57 -12.07
N ASP A 402 -4.22 7.83 -12.27
CA ASP A 402 -3.37 8.31 -13.36
C ASP A 402 -1.92 7.75 -13.23
N PRO A 403 -1.08 7.91 -14.27
CA PRO A 403 0.19 7.20 -14.39
C PRO A 403 1.12 7.37 -13.17
N LEU A 404 1.49 6.26 -12.50
CA LEU A 404 2.57 6.30 -11.49
C LEU A 404 3.94 6.10 -12.15
N ASN A 405 4.84 7.06 -11.94
CA ASN A 405 6.17 6.99 -12.56
C ASN A 405 7.07 5.91 -11.92
N ARG A 406 7.12 5.85 -10.58
CA ARG A 406 7.94 4.88 -9.84
C ARG A 406 7.30 4.48 -8.52
N PHE A 407 7.07 3.18 -8.35
CA PHE A 407 6.69 2.55 -7.09
C PHE A 407 7.82 1.67 -6.58
N PHE A 408 8.25 1.92 -5.35
CA PHE A 408 9.27 1.12 -4.67
C PHE A 408 8.77 0.68 -3.30
N MET A 409 8.80 -0.64 -3.06
CA MET A 409 8.53 -1.22 -1.75
C MET A 409 9.62 -2.20 -1.35
N ASN A 410 10.28 -1.97 -0.21
CA ASN A 410 11.32 -2.88 0.26
C ASN A 410 10.74 -4.16 0.86
N ALA A 411 9.82 -4.05 1.82
CA ALA A 411 9.24 -5.21 2.48
C ALA A 411 7.73 -5.07 2.68
N PHE A 412 6.98 -6.08 2.27
CA PHE A 412 5.56 -6.24 2.54
C PHE A 412 5.32 -7.53 3.31
N SER A 413 4.67 -7.45 4.47
CA SER A 413 4.30 -8.59 5.30
C SER A 413 2.82 -8.53 5.65
N ALA A 414 2.06 -9.56 5.28
CA ALA A 414 0.64 -9.67 5.58
C ALA A 414 0.31 -11.01 6.25
N SER A 415 -0.56 -10.96 7.25
CA SER A 415 -1.07 -12.16 7.92
C SER A 415 -2.58 -12.09 8.11
N ARG A 416 -3.31 -13.10 7.62
CA ARG A 416 -4.77 -13.19 7.70
C ARG A 416 -5.48 -11.97 7.07
N CYS A 417 -4.94 -11.45 5.96
CA CYS A 417 -5.48 -10.27 5.30
C CYS A 417 -6.28 -10.64 4.04
N VAL A 418 -7.22 -9.78 3.68
CA VAL A 418 -7.79 -9.72 2.33
C VAL A 418 -7.15 -8.52 1.65
N ILE A 419 -6.49 -8.74 0.52
CA ILE A 419 -5.81 -7.70 -0.25
C ILE A 419 -6.43 -7.72 -1.65
N VAL A 420 -7.09 -6.64 -2.03
CA VAL A 420 -7.59 -6.42 -3.38
C VAL A 420 -6.61 -5.47 -4.06
N GLY A 421 -6.09 -5.87 -5.21
CA GLY A 421 -5.24 -5.04 -6.04
C GLY A 421 -5.96 -3.78 -6.50
N PRO A 422 -5.22 -2.86 -7.12
CA PRO A 422 -5.81 -1.66 -7.68
C PRO A 422 -6.77 -1.96 -8.85
N VAL A 423 -7.73 -1.06 -9.08
CA VAL A 423 -8.74 -1.17 -10.14
C VAL A 423 -8.65 0.05 -11.04
N GLY A 424 -8.49 -0.14 -12.36
CA GLY A 424 -8.39 0.95 -13.34
C GLY A 424 -7.14 1.80 -13.09
N LEU A 425 -5.94 1.23 -13.23
CA LEU A 425 -4.72 2.04 -13.21
C LEU A 425 -4.29 2.36 -14.63
N ASP A 426 -4.00 3.63 -14.87
CA ASP A 426 -3.22 4.12 -15.98
C ASP A 426 -1.75 3.61 -15.92
N PRO A 427 -0.95 3.77 -17.01
CA PRO A 427 0.34 3.10 -17.16
C PRO A 427 1.30 3.32 -15.99
N LEU A 428 1.74 2.25 -15.30
CA LEU A 428 2.85 2.34 -14.35
C LEU A 428 4.19 2.16 -15.07
N ASN A 429 5.08 3.13 -14.90
CA ASN A 429 6.39 3.10 -15.56
C ASN A 429 7.33 2.06 -14.94
N ARG A 430 7.43 2.02 -13.60
CA ARG A 430 8.30 1.06 -12.88
C ARG A 430 7.71 0.66 -11.52
N PHE A 431 7.53 -0.64 -11.33
CA PHE A 431 7.19 -1.25 -10.05
C PHE A 431 8.36 -2.11 -9.56
N PHE A 432 8.84 -1.83 -8.35
CA PHE A 432 9.87 -2.61 -7.69
C PHE A 432 9.42 -3.05 -6.31
N MET A 433 9.48 -4.35 -6.04
CA MET A 433 9.27 -4.91 -4.72
C MET A 433 10.40 -5.87 -4.34
N ASN A 434 11.10 -5.61 -3.23
CA ASN A 434 12.19 -6.50 -2.83
C ASN A 434 11.66 -7.78 -2.16
N ALA A 435 10.80 -7.67 -1.15
CA ALA A 435 10.25 -8.83 -0.46
C ALA A 435 8.74 -8.71 -0.21
N PHE A 436 8.00 -9.76 -0.58
CA PHE A 436 6.59 -9.94 -0.25
C PHE A 436 6.41 -11.24 0.54
N SER A 437 5.80 -11.15 1.72
CA SER A 437 5.48 -12.30 2.58
C SER A 437 4.01 -12.26 2.96
N ALA A 438 3.26 -13.32 2.65
CA ALA A 438 1.86 -13.46 3.00
C ALA A 438 1.57 -14.79 3.69
N SER A 439 0.75 -14.75 4.74
CA SER A 439 0.30 -15.96 5.43
C SER A 439 -1.20 -15.93 5.70
N ARG A 440 -1.92 -16.96 5.24
CA ARG A 440 -3.39 -17.08 5.38
C ARG A 440 -4.14 -15.90 4.76
N CYS A 441 -3.66 -15.38 3.63
CA CYS A 441 -4.26 -14.23 2.96
C CYS A 441 -5.09 -14.63 1.75
N VAL A 442 -6.06 -13.78 1.40
CA VAL A 442 -6.67 -13.75 0.07
C VAL A 442 -6.09 -12.54 -0.66
N ILE A 443 -5.47 -12.76 -1.80
CA ILE A 443 -4.86 -11.71 -2.62
C ILE A 443 -5.52 -11.77 -3.98
N VAL A 444 -6.22 -10.71 -4.36
CA VAL A 444 -6.77 -10.52 -5.70
C VAL A 444 -5.85 -9.56 -6.43
N GLY A 445 -5.36 -9.96 -7.59
CA GLY A 445 -4.56 -9.11 -8.46
C GLY A 445 -5.34 -7.87 -8.92
N PRO A 446 -4.66 -6.94 -9.57
CA PRO A 446 -5.32 -5.77 -10.13
C PRO A 446 -6.29 -6.12 -11.26
N VAL A 447 -7.27 -5.25 -11.48
CA VAL A 447 -8.31 -5.38 -12.51
C VAL A 447 -8.25 -4.17 -13.44
N GLY A 448 -8.12 -4.39 -14.75
CA GLY A 448 -8.03 -3.31 -15.74
C GLY A 448 -6.79 -2.44 -15.53
N LEU A 449 -5.59 -3.00 -15.71
CA LEU A 449 -4.38 -2.16 -15.73
C LEU A 449 -4.01 -1.84 -17.17
N ASP A 450 -3.75 -0.58 -17.43
CA ASP A 450 -3.02 -0.08 -18.59
C ASP A 450 -1.54 -0.55 -18.58
N PRO A 451 -0.78 -0.38 -19.69
CA PRO A 451 0.51 -1.02 -19.88
C PRO A 451 1.53 -0.76 -18.75
N LEU A 452 2.02 -1.81 -18.08
CA LEU A 452 3.16 -1.68 -17.16
C LEU A 452 4.48 -1.82 -17.92
N ASN A 453 5.35 -0.82 -17.82
CA ASN A 453 6.64 -0.85 -18.52
C ASN A 453 7.62 -1.86 -17.90
N ARG A 454 7.76 -1.88 -16.57
CA ARG A 454 8.66 -2.81 -15.85
C ARG A 454 8.11 -3.20 -14.49
N PHE A 455 7.97 -4.50 -14.27
CA PHE A 455 7.69 -5.10 -12.97
C PHE A 455 8.89 -5.92 -12.50
N PHE A 456 9.39 -5.62 -11.30
CA PHE A 456 10.47 -6.37 -10.68
C PHE A 456 10.07 -6.79 -9.27
N MET A 457 10.16 -8.10 -8.99
CA MET A 457 10.02 -8.65 -7.65
C MET A 457 11.21 -9.55 -7.31
N ASN A 458 11.92 -9.28 -6.22
CA ASN A 458 13.04 -10.14 -5.84
C ASN A 458 12.55 -11.41 -5.13
N ALA A 459 11.74 -11.31 -4.08
CA ALA A 459 11.25 -12.48 -3.35
C ALA A 459 9.75 -12.40 -3.06
N PHE A 460 9.02 -13.46 -3.41
CA PHE A 460 7.63 -13.68 -3.03
C PHE A 460 7.52 -14.96 -2.21
N SER A 461 6.93 -14.87 -1.01
CA SER A 461 6.67 -16.01 -0.13
C SER A 461 5.21 -16.01 0.31
N ALA A 462 4.49 -17.09 0.03
CA ALA A 462 3.10 -17.24 0.45
C ALA A 462 2.87 -18.58 1.17
N SER A 463 2.08 -18.55 2.24
CA SER A 463 1.68 -19.75 2.96
C SER A 463 0.19 -19.75 3.28
N ARG A 464 -0.52 -20.80 2.85
CA ARG A 464 -1.97 -20.95 3.05
C ARG A 464 -2.78 -19.80 2.44
N CYS A 465 -2.35 -19.28 1.28
CA CYS A 465 -3.01 -18.15 0.63
C CYS A 465 -3.87 -18.59 -0.55
N VAL A 466 -4.88 -17.78 -0.87
CA VAL A 466 -5.54 -17.79 -2.18
C VAL A 466 -5.04 -16.57 -2.94
N ILE A 467 -4.45 -16.78 -4.11
CA ILE A 467 -3.89 -15.74 -4.96
C ILE A 467 -4.61 -15.83 -6.30
N VAL A 468 -5.34 -14.80 -6.66
CA VAL A 468 -5.95 -14.64 -7.98
C VAL A 468 -5.08 -13.66 -8.75
N GLY A 469 -4.62 -14.05 -9.94
CA GLY A 469 -3.87 -13.19 -10.83
C GLY A 469 -4.69 -11.99 -11.29
N PRO A 470 -4.05 -11.03 -11.97
CA PRO A 470 -4.76 -9.90 -12.52
C PRO A 470 -5.76 -10.29 -13.61
N VAL A 471 -6.77 -9.45 -13.82
CA VAL A 471 -7.82 -9.62 -14.84
C VAL A 471 -7.81 -8.42 -15.77
N GLY A 472 -7.71 -8.65 -17.08
CA GLY A 472 -7.67 -7.57 -18.09
C GLY A 472 -6.44 -6.70 -17.92
N LEU A 473 -5.24 -7.24 -18.15
CA LEU A 473 -4.03 -6.40 -18.22
C LEU A 473 -3.72 -6.09 -19.67
N ASP A 474 -3.50 -4.81 -19.94
CA ASP A 474 -2.84 -4.30 -21.13
C ASP A 474 -1.34 -4.73 -21.16
N PRO A 475 -0.63 -4.54 -22.30
CA PRO A 475 0.68 -5.14 -22.54
C PRO A 475 1.72 -4.84 -21.44
N LEU A 476 2.25 -5.88 -20.77
CA LEU A 476 3.44 -5.70 -19.91
C LEU A 476 4.74 -5.84 -20.72
N ASN A 477 5.58 -4.82 -20.65
CA ASN A 477 6.83 -4.82 -21.40
C ASN A 477 7.87 -5.80 -20.82
N ARG A 478 8.05 -5.80 -19.49
CA ARG A 478 9.00 -6.69 -18.79
C ARG A 478 8.52 -7.09 -17.41
N PHE A 479 8.42 -8.39 -17.16
CA PHE A 479 8.21 -8.97 -15.84
C PHE A 479 9.45 -9.76 -15.41
N PHE A 480 9.98 -9.44 -14.23
CA PHE A 480 11.09 -10.14 -13.63
C PHE A 480 10.73 -10.55 -12.20
N MET A 481 10.87 -11.85 -11.91
CA MET A 481 10.76 -12.39 -10.56
C MET A 481 11.97 -13.25 -10.22
N ASN A 482 12.70 -12.94 -9.15
CA ASN A 482 13.87 -13.75 -8.80
C ASN A 482 13.48 -15.05 -8.08
N ALA A 483 12.67 -14.98 -7.02
CA ALA A 483 12.23 -16.15 -6.27
C ALA A 483 10.75 -16.10 -5.92
N PHE A 484 10.03 -17.18 -6.21
CA PHE A 484 8.65 -17.41 -5.78
C PHE A 484 8.58 -18.69 -4.94
N SER A 485 8.06 -18.60 -3.72
CA SER A 485 7.85 -19.73 -2.82
C SER A 485 6.40 -19.75 -2.34
N ALA A 486 5.70 -20.85 -2.58
CA ALA A 486 4.33 -21.05 -2.11
C ALA A 486 4.16 -22.37 -1.37
N SER A 487 3.40 -22.34 -0.27
CA SER A 487 3.07 -23.54 0.50
C SER A 487 1.59 -23.57 0.85
N ARG A 488 0.89 -24.65 0.47
CA ARG A 488 -0.55 -24.82 0.73
C ARG A 488 -1.41 -23.70 0.13
N CYS A 489 -1.03 -23.19 -1.04
CA CYS A 489 -1.73 -22.08 -1.69
C CYS A 489 -2.63 -22.56 -2.84
N VAL A 490 -3.65 -21.78 -3.14
CA VAL A 490 -4.36 -21.82 -4.42
C VAL A 490 -3.92 -20.60 -5.21
N ILE A 491 -3.38 -20.80 -6.40
CA ILE A 491 -2.88 -19.76 -7.29
C ILE A 491 -3.63 -19.89 -8.60
N VAL A 492 -4.41 -18.87 -8.95
CA VAL A 492 -5.05 -18.76 -10.26
C VAL A 492 -4.23 -17.76 -11.05
N GLY A 493 -3.80 -18.16 -12.25
CA GLY A 493 -3.10 -17.28 -13.18
C GLY A 493 -3.98 -16.11 -13.62
N PRO A 494 -3.40 -15.15 -14.33
CA PRO A 494 -4.16 -14.04 -14.88
C PRO A 494 -5.18 -14.48 -15.94
N VAL A 495 -6.21 -13.66 -16.12
CA VAL A 495 -7.28 -13.87 -17.11
C VAL A 495 -7.33 -12.68 -18.07
N GLY A 496 -7.25 -12.92 -19.37
CA GLY A 496 -7.25 -11.88 -20.40
C GLY A 496 -6.02 -10.98 -20.27
N LEU A 497 -4.82 -11.51 -20.57
CA LEU A 497 -3.63 -10.66 -20.68
C LEU A 497 -3.38 -10.33 -22.15
N ASP A 498 -3.18 -9.05 -22.43
CA ASP A 498 -2.56 -8.55 -23.65
C ASP A 498 -1.06 -8.95 -23.75
N PRO A 499 -0.40 -8.76 -24.91
CA PRO A 499 0.92 -9.33 -25.19
C PRO A 499 1.98 -8.98 -24.14
N LEU A 500 2.59 -9.98 -23.48
CA LEU A 500 3.79 -9.75 -22.65
C LEU A 500 5.06 -9.87 -23.50
N ASN A 501 5.88 -8.81 -23.48
CA ASN A 501 7.10 -8.80 -24.27
C ASN A 501 8.18 -9.75 -23.72
N ARG A 502 8.40 -9.73 -22.40
CA ARG A 502 9.38 -10.61 -21.72
C ARG A 502 8.93 -10.99 -20.30
N PHE A 503 8.88 -12.29 -20.04
CA PHE A 503 8.71 -12.86 -18.71
C PHE A 503 9.97 -13.62 -18.30
N PHE A 504 10.51 -13.27 -17.12
CA PHE A 504 11.67 -13.94 -16.56
C PHE A 504 11.39 -14.34 -15.11
N MET A 505 11.56 -15.63 -14.80
CA MET A 505 11.51 -16.15 -13.44
C MET A 505 12.74 -17.00 -13.12
N ASN A 506 13.48 -16.66 -12.07
CA ASN A 506 14.67 -17.43 -11.71
C ASN A 506 14.32 -18.75 -11.00
N ALA A 507 13.56 -18.68 -9.92
CA ALA A 507 13.19 -19.85 -9.14
C ALA A 507 11.71 -19.83 -8.74
N PHE A 508 11.01 -20.92 -9.00
CA PHE A 508 9.66 -21.18 -8.52
C PHE A 508 9.65 -22.45 -7.66
N SER A 509 9.18 -22.34 -6.43
CA SER A 509 9.02 -23.46 -5.50
C SER A 509 7.59 -23.50 -4.98
N ALA A 510 6.89 -24.62 -5.18
CA ALA A 510 5.55 -24.84 -4.66
C ALA A 510 5.45 -26.17 -3.90
N SER A 511 4.76 -26.14 -2.77
CA SER A 511 4.46 -27.34 -1.98
C SER A 511 2.98 -27.39 -1.60
N ARG A 512 2.31 -28.50 -1.90
CA ARG A 512 0.88 -28.71 -1.61
C ARG A 512 -0.02 -27.60 -2.19
N CYS A 513 0.29 -27.11 -3.39
CA CYS A 513 -0.45 -26.01 -4.02
C CYS A 513 -1.37 -26.52 -5.14
N VAL A 514 -2.42 -25.77 -5.41
CA VAL A 514 -3.18 -25.85 -6.67
C VAL A 514 -2.80 -24.63 -7.48
N ILE A 515 -2.30 -24.83 -8.70
CA ILE A 515 -1.86 -23.78 -9.61
C ILE A 515 -2.65 -23.95 -10.89
N VAL A 516 -3.46 -22.96 -11.23
CA VAL A 516 -4.15 -22.86 -12.51
C VAL A 516 -3.38 -21.85 -13.35
N GLY A 517 -2.97 -22.26 -14.55
CA GLY A 517 -2.32 -21.38 -15.51
C GLY A 517 -3.23 -20.24 -15.94
N PRO A 518 -2.69 -19.27 -16.69
CA PRO A 518 -3.50 -18.18 -17.22
C PRO A 518 -4.53 -18.66 -18.25
N VAL A 519 -5.59 -17.87 -18.41
CA VAL A 519 -6.68 -18.11 -19.36
C VAL A 519 -6.79 -16.94 -20.33
N GLY A 520 -6.75 -17.20 -21.64
CA GLY A 520 -6.80 -16.17 -22.68
C GLY A 520 -5.58 -15.26 -22.62
N LEU A 521 -4.40 -15.78 -22.95
CA LEU A 521 -3.21 -14.95 -23.11
C LEU A 521 -3.00 -14.61 -24.59
N ASP A 522 -2.88 -13.33 -24.89
CA ASP A 522 -2.31 -12.82 -26.13
C ASP A 522 -0.81 -13.16 -26.26
N PRO A 523 -0.19 -12.97 -27.45
CA PRO A 523 1.15 -13.49 -27.74
C PRO A 523 2.24 -13.11 -26.73
N LEU A 524 2.88 -14.10 -26.08
CA LEU A 524 4.11 -13.84 -25.31
C LEU A 524 5.35 -13.95 -26.20
N ASN A 525 6.15 -12.88 -26.23
CA ASN A 525 7.35 -12.85 -27.08
C ASN A 525 8.47 -13.77 -26.54
N ARG A 526 8.73 -13.72 -25.22
CA ARG A 526 9.75 -14.56 -24.57
C ARG A 526 9.37 -14.93 -23.14
N PHE A 527 9.34 -16.23 -22.86
CA PHE A 527 9.24 -16.79 -21.52
C PHE A 527 10.53 -17.50 -21.14
N PHE A 528 11.10 -17.14 -19.99
CA PHE A 528 12.29 -17.77 -19.44
C PHE A 528 12.06 -18.16 -17.98
N MET A 529 12.28 -19.44 -17.67
CA MET A 529 12.26 -19.93 -16.30
C MET A 529 13.52 -20.76 -16.00
N ASN A 530 14.28 -20.39 -14.98
CA ASN A 530 15.51 -21.11 -14.66
C ASN A 530 15.22 -22.43 -13.92
N ALA A 531 14.47 -22.36 -12.82
CA ALA A 531 14.14 -23.54 -12.02
C ALA A 531 12.68 -23.54 -11.57
N PHE A 532 11.99 -24.66 -11.79
CA PHE A 532 10.67 -24.94 -11.27
C PHE A 532 10.71 -26.19 -10.39
N SER A 533 10.26 -26.08 -9.16
CA SER A 533 10.18 -27.18 -8.20
C SER A 533 8.77 -27.26 -7.61
N ALA A 534 8.09 -28.39 -7.81
CA ALA A 534 6.77 -28.63 -7.24
C ALA A 534 6.72 -29.95 -6.47
N SER A 535 6.06 -29.93 -5.31
CA SER A 535 5.82 -31.14 -4.52
C SER A 535 4.36 -31.21 -4.08
N ARG A 536 3.71 -32.35 -4.33
CA ARG A 536 2.30 -32.58 -3.96
C ARG A 536 1.35 -31.52 -4.53
N CYS A 537 1.59 -31.04 -5.74
CA CYS A 537 0.81 -29.97 -6.35
C CYS A 537 -0.12 -30.50 -7.45
N VAL A 538 -1.21 -29.78 -7.69
CA VAL A 538 -2.00 -29.88 -8.92
C VAL A 538 -1.67 -28.66 -9.76
N ILE A 539 -1.21 -28.87 -10.98
CA ILE A 539 -0.82 -27.82 -11.93
C ILE A 539 -1.65 -28.01 -13.19
N VAL A 540 -2.48 -27.03 -13.52
CA VAL A 540 -3.21 -26.98 -14.79
C VAL A 540 -2.49 -25.96 -15.65
N GLY A 541 -2.11 -26.36 -16.86
CA GLY A 541 -1.52 -25.48 -17.86
C GLY A 541 -2.47 -24.36 -18.26
N PRO A 542 -1.98 -23.38 -19.03
CA PRO A 542 -2.84 -22.34 -19.56
C PRO A 542 -3.89 -22.85 -20.54
N VAL A 543 -4.97 -22.09 -20.70
CA VAL A 543 -6.08 -22.38 -21.62
C VAL A 543 -6.23 -21.22 -22.61
N GLY A 544 -6.21 -21.49 -23.91
CA GLY A 544 -6.29 -20.46 -24.96
C GLY A 544 -5.09 -19.53 -24.93
N LEU A 545 -3.90 -20.03 -25.29
CA LEU A 545 -2.75 -19.16 -25.53
C LEU A 545 -2.64 -18.85 -27.01
N ASP A 546 -2.52 -17.57 -27.34
CA ASP A 546 -2.02 -17.06 -28.62
C ASP A 546 -0.50 -17.36 -28.80
N PRO A 547 0.08 -17.16 -30.00
CA PRO A 547 1.40 -17.67 -30.35
C PRO A 547 2.52 -17.26 -29.37
N LEU A 548 3.21 -18.23 -28.76
CA LEU A 548 4.44 -17.95 -28.00
C LEU A 548 5.67 -18.03 -28.92
N ASN A 549 6.45 -16.94 -28.98
CA ASN A 549 7.61 -16.89 -29.86
C ASN A 549 8.76 -17.76 -29.34
N ARG A 550 9.06 -17.71 -28.03
CA ARG A 550 10.12 -18.51 -27.40
C ARG A 550 9.79 -18.88 -25.96
N PHE A 551 9.81 -20.17 -25.66
CA PHE A 551 9.75 -20.72 -24.31
C PHE A 551 11.06 -21.41 -23.95
N PHE A 552 11.65 -21.01 -22.82
CA PHE A 552 12.88 -21.61 -22.30
C PHE A 552 12.71 -21.99 -20.84
N MET A 553 12.98 -23.25 -20.52
CA MET A 553 13.03 -23.74 -19.14
C MET A 553 14.31 -24.54 -18.88
N ASN A 554 15.10 -24.15 -17.88
CA ASN A 554 16.34 -24.85 -17.58
C ASN A 554 16.08 -26.14 -16.79
N ALA A 555 15.37 -26.08 -15.66
CA ALA A 555 15.11 -27.24 -14.83
C ALA A 555 13.65 -27.27 -14.35
N PHE A 556 12.99 -28.41 -14.55
CA PHE A 556 11.68 -28.71 -13.99
C PHE A 556 11.79 -29.95 -13.11
N SER A 557 11.37 -29.84 -11.85
CA SER A 557 11.35 -30.94 -10.89
C SER A 557 9.97 -31.04 -10.23
N ALA A 558 9.30 -32.17 -10.41
CA ALA A 558 8.00 -32.44 -9.80
C ALA A 558 8.00 -33.75 -9.01
N SER A 559 7.38 -33.73 -7.83
CA SER A 559 7.19 -34.93 -7.01
C SER A 559 5.77 -35.05 -6.50
N ARG A 560 5.12 -36.18 -6.76
CA ARG A 560 3.72 -36.43 -6.35
C ARG A 560 2.75 -35.38 -6.88
N CYS A 561 2.95 -34.92 -8.11
CA CYS A 561 2.12 -33.89 -8.72
C CYS A 561 1.16 -34.45 -9.76
N VAL A 562 0.04 -33.76 -9.97
CA VAL A 562 -0.78 -33.91 -11.17
C VAL A 562 -0.52 -32.68 -12.04
N ILE A 563 -0.10 -32.90 -13.28
CA ILE A 563 0.23 -31.85 -14.24
C ILE A 563 -0.65 -32.08 -15.46
N VAL A 564 -1.51 -31.12 -15.77
CA VAL A 564 -2.28 -31.10 -17.02
C VAL A 564 -1.62 -30.07 -17.93
N GLY A 565 -1.26 -30.49 -19.14
CA GLY A 565 -0.71 -29.62 -20.17
C GLY A 565 -1.70 -28.52 -20.57
N PRO A 566 -1.23 -27.55 -21.36
CA PRO A 566 -2.12 -26.51 -21.87
C PRO A 566 -3.19 -27.05 -22.83
N VAL A 567 -4.29 -26.31 -22.95
CA VAL A 567 -5.43 -26.64 -23.83
C VAL A 567 -5.64 -25.50 -24.82
N GLY A 568 -5.68 -25.80 -26.12
CA GLY A 568 -5.84 -24.80 -27.18
C GLY A 568 -4.65 -23.84 -27.23
N LEU A 569 -3.47 -24.34 -27.64
CA LEU A 569 -2.32 -23.46 -27.90
C LEU A 569 -2.24 -23.15 -29.39
N ASP A 570 -2.17 -21.87 -29.74
CA ASP A 570 -1.70 -21.37 -31.03
C ASP A 570 -0.19 -21.65 -31.25
N PRO A 571 0.34 -21.45 -32.48
CA PRO A 571 1.67 -21.93 -32.87
C PRO A 571 2.80 -21.47 -31.93
N LEU A 572 3.56 -22.41 -31.33
CA LEU A 572 4.81 -22.07 -30.64
C LEU A 572 6.00 -22.14 -31.59
N ASN A 573 6.77 -21.05 -31.68
CA ASN A 573 7.90 -20.98 -32.60
C ASN A 573 9.09 -21.82 -32.10
N ARG A 574 9.42 -21.73 -30.81
CA ARG A 574 10.52 -22.52 -30.19
C ARG A 574 10.22 -22.86 -28.73
N PHE A 575 10.29 -24.14 -28.41
CA PHE A 575 10.28 -24.67 -27.04
C PHE A 575 11.62 -25.32 -26.72
N PHE A 576 12.24 -24.89 -25.62
CA PHE A 576 13.49 -25.46 -25.12
C PHE A 576 13.35 -25.83 -23.64
N MET A 577 13.65 -27.08 -23.30
CA MET A 577 13.75 -27.54 -21.93
C MET A 577 15.06 -28.31 -21.71
N ASN A 578 15.90 -27.88 -20.77
CA ASN A 578 17.16 -28.59 -20.54
C ASN A 578 16.95 -29.86 -19.69
N ALA A 579 16.30 -29.77 -18.54
CA ALA A 579 16.06 -30.93 -17.68
C ALA A 579 14.63 -30.99 -17.15
N PHE A 580 13.98 -32.14 -17.30
CA PHE A 580 12.70 -32.48 -16.70
C PHE A 580 12.87 -33.71 -15.81
N SER A 581 12.49 -33.60 -14.54
CA SER A 581 12.51 -34.69 -13.57
C SER A 581 11.16 -34.82 -12.89
N ALA A 582 10.52 -35.97 -13.00
CA ALA A 582 9.25 -36.25 -12.35
C ALA A 582 9.30 -37.56 -11.54
N SER A 583 8.72 -37.54 -10.36
CA SER A 583 8.59 -38.72 -9.51
C SER A 583 7.18 -38.86 -8.94
N ARG A 584 6.54 -40.02 -9.17
CA ARG A 584 5.18 -40.30 -8.72
C ARG A 584 4.15 -39.29 -9.23
N CYS A 585 4.30 -38.83 -10.46
CA CYS A 585 3.42 -37.82 -11.05
C CYS A 585 2.44 -38.42 -12.05
N VAL A 586 1.31 -37.75 -12.24
CA VAL A 586 0.45 -37.92 -13.41
C VAL A 586 0.66 -36.70 -14.30
N ILE A 587 1.04 -36.92 -15.55
CA ILE A 587 1.32 -35.88 -16.53
C ILE A 587 0.41 -36.14 -17.72
N VAL A 588 -0.49 -35.22 -18.01
CA VAL A 588 -1.30 -35.22 -19.23
C VAL A 588 -0.70 -34.20 -20.17
N GLY A 589 -0.37 -34.62 -21.39
CA GLY A 589 0.12 -33.74 -22.44
C GLY A 589 -0.91 -32.68 -22.82
N PRO A 590 -0.50 -31.69 -23.63
CA PRO A 590 -1.43 -30.69 -24.12
C PRO A 590 -2.51 -31.27 -25.03
N VAL A 591 -3.63 -30.55 -25.15
CA VAL A 591 -4.78 -30.91 -25.99
C VAL A 591 -5.03 -29.79 -26.99
N GLY A 592 -5.08 -30.09 -28.29
CA GLY A 592 -5.26 -29.10 -29.36
C GLY A 592 -4.08 -28.13 -29.45
N LEU A 593 -2.93 -28.62 -29.93
CA LEU A 593 -1.80 -27.75 -30.24
C LEU A 593 -1.78 -27.46 -31.73
N ASP A 594 -1.75 -26.18 -32.09
CA ASP A 594 -1.36 -25.68 -33.41
C ASP A 594 0.15 -25.88 -33.68
N PRO A 595 0.63 -25.68 -34.93
CA PRO A 595 1.96 -26.12 -35.37
C PRO A 595 3.13 -25.67 -34.46
N LEU A 596 3.93 -26.62 -33.94
CA LEU A 596 5.20 -26.30 -33.27
C LEU A 596 6.37 -26.32 -34.25
N ASN A 597 7.07 -25.20 -34.38
CA ASN A 597 8.21 -25.11 -35.30
C ASN A 597 9.43 -25.89 -34.80
N ARG A 598 9.77 -25.78 -33.51
CA ARG A 598 10.92 -26.50 -32.91
C ARG A 598 10.67 -26.84 -31.44
N PHE A 599 10.78 -28.12 -31.11
CA PHE A 599 10.82 -28.63 -29.74
C PHE A 599 12.19 -29.25 -29.45
N PHE A 600 12.82 -28.80 -28.37
CA PHE A 600 14.09 -29.35 -27.89
C PHE A 600 13.99 -29.69 -26.41
N MET A 601 14.33 -30.94 -26.07
CA MET A 601 14.48 -31.39 -24.69
C MET A 601 15.81 -32.12 -24.50
N ASN A 602 16.68 -31.66 -23.59
CA ASN A 602 17.97 -32.34 -23.40
C ASN A 602 17.84 -33.58 -22.52
N ALA A 603 17.21 -33.50 -21.35
CA ALA A 603 17.04 -34.65 -20.46
C ALA A 603 15.62 -34.73 -19.90
N PHE A 604 15.00 -35.90 -20.03
CA PHE A 604 13.74 -36.26 -19.38
C PHE A 604 13.97 -37.48 -18.48
N SER A 605 13.63 -37.36 -17.19
CA SER A 605 13.70 -38.44 -16.21
C SER A 605 12.37 -38.58 -15.50
N ALA A 606 11.76 -39.76 -15.57
CA ALA A 606 10.51 -40.08 -14.89
C ALA A 606 10.63 -41.36 -14.06
N SER A 607 10.06 -41.34 -12.86
CA SER A 607 9.99 -42.51 -12.00
C SER A 607 8.61 -42.68 -11.38
N ARG A 608 8.00 -43.85 -11.58
CA ARG A 608 6.64 -44.15 -11.08
C ARG A 608 5.59 -43.16 -11.57
N CYS A 609 5.69 -42.71 -12.82
CA CYS A 609 4.77 -41.73 -13.40
C CYS A 609 3.76 -42.37 -14.35
N VAL A 610 2.61 -41.72 -14.51
CA VAL A 610 1.71 -41.92 -15.65
C VAL A 610 1.86 -40.72 -16.55
N ILE A 611 2.20 -40.94 -17.82
CA ILE A 611 2.40 -39.90 -18.82
C ILE A 611 1.45 -40.20 -19.97
N VAL A 612 0.53 -39.29 -20.25
CA VAL A 612 -0.33 -39.33 -21.43
C VAL A 612 0.21 -38.30 -22.42
N GLY A 613 0.48 -38.74 -23.64
CA GLY A 613 0.93 -37.87 -24.72
C GLY A 613 -0.11 -36.82 -25.09
N PRO A 614 0.27 -35.85 -25.92
CA PRO A 614 -0.68 -34.85 -26.40
C PRO A 614 -1.77 -35.43 -27.30
N VAL A 615 -2.91 -34.76 -27.36
CA VAL A 615 -4.08 -35.15 -28.16
C VAL A 615 -4.40 -34.03 -29.16
N GLY A 616 -4.52 -34.36 -30.45
CA GLY A 616 -4.79 -33.37 -31.51
C GLY A 616 -3.62 -32.42 -31.70
N LEU A 617 -2.51 -32.93 -32.23
CA LEU A 617 -1.32 -32.15 -32.55
C LEU A 617 -1.31 -31.81 -34.04
N ASP A 618 -1.32 -30.53 -34.40
CA ASP A 618 -1.00 -30.03 -35.74
C ASP A 618 0.51 -30.20 -36.07
N PRO A 619 0.94 -29.97 -37.33
CA PRO A 619 2.26 -30.39 -37.81
C PRO A 619 3.44 -29.88 -36.96
N LEU A 620 4.27 -30.78 -36.41
CA LEU A 620 5.56 -30.39 -35.79
C LEU A 620 6.70 -30.48 -36.81
N ASN A 621 7.42 -29.37 -36.98
CA ASN A 621 8.49 -29.30 -37.98
C ASN A 621 9.77 -30.00 -37.49
N ARG A 622 10.15 -29.84 -36.21
CA ARG A 622 11.32 -30.52 -35.61
C ARG A 622 11.12 -30.84 -34.14
N PHE A 623 11.27 -32.12 -33.79
CA PHE A 623 11.36 -32.60 -32.42
C PHE A 623 12.75 -33.19 -32.15
N PHE A 624 13.40 -32.71 -31.09
CA PHE A 624 14.69 -33.22 -30.65
C PHE A 624 14.64 -33.55 -29.16
N MET A 625 15.02 -34.78 -28.81
CA MET A 625 15.20 -35.21 -27.43
C MET A 625 16.56 -35.90 -27.27
N ASN A 626 17.45 -35.41 -26.39
CA ASN A 626 18.76 -36.05 -26.24
C ASN A 626 18.67 -37.31 -25.35
N ALA A 627 18.14 -37.21 -24.14
CA ALA A 627 18.03 -38.36 -23.24
C ALA A 627 16.62 -38.48 -22.63
N PHE A 628 16.03 -39.67 -22.74
CA PHE A 628 14.80 -40.05 -22.06
C PHE A 628 15.07 -41.25 -21.14
N SER A 629 14.80 -41.10 -19.85
CA SER A 629 14.90 -42.17 -18.86
C SER A 629 13.58 -42.33 -18.12
N ALA A 630 13.00 -43.53 -18.18
CA ALA A 630 11.78 -43.85 -17.44
C ALA A 630 11.93 -45.13 -16.62
N SER A 631 11.44 -45.11 -15.39
CA SER A 631 11.40 -46.29 -14.53
C SER A 631 10.02 -46.47 -13.90
N ARG A 632 9.45 -47.67 -14.02
CA ARG A 632 8.13 -48.00 -13.46
C ARG A 632 7.02 -47.05 -13.93
N CYS A 633 7.06 -46.62 -15.19
CA CYS A 633 6.11 -45.66 -15.73
C CYS A 633 5.08 -46.32 -16.67
N VAL A 634 3.92 -45.69 -16.79
CA VAL A 634 2.98 -45.93 -17.89
C VAL A 634 3.06 -44.72 -18.81
N ILE A 635 3.37 -44.94 -20.08
CA ILE A 635 3.52 -43.91 -21.10
C ILE A 635 2.54 -44.24 -22.22
N VAL A 636 1.57 -43.36 -22.46
CA VAL A 636 0.68 -43.44 -23.61
C VAL A 636 1.14 -42.42 -24.63
N GLY A 637 1.37 -42.85 -25.86
CA GLY A 637 1.78 -41.99 -26.96
C GLY A 637 0.70 -40.96 -27.32
N PRO A 638 1.04 -39.98 -28.16
CA PRO A 638 0.08 -39.01 -28.67
C PRO A 638 -1.04 -39.64 -29.50
N VAL A 639 -2.19 -38.97 -29.55
CA VAL A 639 -3.39 -39.39 -30.31
C VAL A 639 -3.77 -38.30 -31.31
N GLY A 640 -3.93 -38.65 -32.59
CA GLY A 640 -4.29 -37.71 -33.66
C GLY A 640 -3.16 -36.71 -33.93
N LEU A 641 -2.12 -37.19 -34.60
CA LEU A 641 -0.89 -36.45 -34.87
C LEU A 641 -0.80 -36.14 -36.36
N ASP A 642 -0.81 -34.86 -36.73
CA ASP A 642 -0.57 -34.37 -38.08
C ASP A 642 0.92 -34.50 -38.49
N PRO A 643 1.30 -34.25 -39.77
CA PRO A 643 2.60 -34.62 -40.31
C PRO A 643 3.80 -34.11 -39.50
N LEU A 644 4.66 -35.04 -39.09
CA LEU A 644 5.91 -34.76 -38.38
C LEU A 644 7.10 -34.76 -39.35
N ASN A 645 7.75 -33.60 -39.54
CA ASN A 645 8.79 -33.48 -40.56
C ASN A 645 10.13 -34.11 -40.09
N ARG A 646 10.53 -33.92 -38.84
CA ARG A 646 11.74 -34.55 -38.27
C ARG A 646 11.61 -34.87 -36.78
N PHE A 647 11.82 -36.13 -36.42
CA PHE A 647 11.94 -36.60 -35.05
C PHE A 647 13.36 -37.14 -34.81
N PHE A 648 14.03 -36.63 -33.79
CA PHE A 648 15.35 -37.10 -33.37
C PHE A 648 15.34 -37.43 -31.87
N MET A 649 15.77 -38.64 -31.53
CA MET A 649 16.02 -39.05 -30.16
C MET A 649 17.41 -39.68 -30.02
N ASN A 650 18.29 -39.17 -29.16
CA ASN A 650 19.63 -39.77 -29.03
C ASN A 650 19.58 -41.04 -28.15
N ALA A 651 19.10 -40.96 -26.92
CA ALA A 651 19.06 -42.08 -26.00
C ALA A 651 17.67 -42.24 -25.35
N PHE A 652 17.12 -43.45 -25.43
CA PHE A 652 15.92 -43.86 -24.72
C PHE A 652 16.25 -45.02 -23.78
N SER A 653 15.96 -44.88 -22.49
CA SER A 653 16.13 -45.92 -21.49
C SER A 653 14.84 -46.11 -20.70
N ALA A 654 14.26 -47.30 -20.74
CA ALA A 654 13.07 -47.65 -19.98
C ALA A 654 13.28 -48.92 -19.14
N SER A 655 12.79 -48.91 -17.90
CA SER A 655 12.81 -50.08 -17.03
C SER A 655 11.47 -50.30 -16.33
N ARG A 656 10.88 -51.48 -16.46
CA ARG A 656 9.59 -51.84 -15.88
C ARG A 656 8.46 -50.90 -16.31
N CYS A 657 8.46 -50.48 -17.57
CA CYS A 657 7.47 -49.53 -18.11
C CYS A 657 6.43 -50.24 -18.99
N VAL A 658 5.24 -49.65 -19.07
CA VAL A 658 4.27 -49.91 -20.14
C VAL A 658 4.30 -48.71 -21.07
N ILE A 659 4.57 -48.94 -22.35
CA ILE A 659 4.65 -47.89 -23.38
C ILE A 659 3.64 -48.26 -24.45
N VAL A 660 2.65 -47.41 -24.68
CA VAL A 660 1.72 -47.53 -25.80
C VAL A 660 2.16 -46.51 -26.84
N GLY A 661 2.36 -46.94 -28.07
CA GLY A 661 2.70 -46.08 -29.19
C GLY A 661 1.58 -45.09 -29.52
N PRO A 662 1.87 -44.11 -30.38
CA PRO A 662 0.86 -43.15 -30.83
C PRO A 662 -0.26 -43.81 -31.65
N VAL A 663 -1.43 -43.17 -31.67
CA VAL A 663 -2.63 -43.64 -32.38
C VAL A 663 -3.06 -42.57 -33.40
N GLY A 664 -3.21 -42.94 -34.68
CA GLY A 664 -3.56 -42.03 -35.77
C GLY A 664 -2.43 -41.07 -36.10
N LEU A 665 -1.38 -41.57 -36.71
CA LEU A 665 -0.21 -40.79 -37.16
C LEU A 665 -0.31 -40.51 -38.66
N ASP A 666 -0.34 -39.24 -39.04
CA ASP A 666 -0.11 -38.76 -40.42
C ASP A 666 1.38 -38.87 -40.83
N PRO A 667 1.73 -38.64 -42.12
CA PRO A 667 3.05 -39.00 -42.67
C PRO A 667 4.24 -38.44 -41.86
N LEU A 668 5.12 -39.34 -41.42
CA LEU A 668 6.39 -39.02 -40.75
C LEU A 668 7.54 -38.99 -41.77
N ASN A 669 8.14 -37.83 -41.99
CA ASN A 669 9.14 -37.68 -43.05
C ASN A 669 10.51 -38.27 -42.64
N ARG A 670 10.97 -38.04 -41.40
CA ARG A 670 12.22 -38.64 -40.87
C ARG A 670 12.14 -38.93 -39.37
N PHE A 671 12.42 -40.16 -39.00
CA PHE A 671 12.61 -40.61 -37.62
C PHE A 671 14.04 -41.11 -37.42
N PHE A 672 14.73 -40.58 -36.42
CA PHE A 672 16.07 -41.00 -36.04
C PHE A 672 16.12 -41.31 -34.54
N MET A 673 16.61 -42.51 -34.20
CA MET A 673 16.90 -42.90 -32.83
C MET A 673 18.31 -43.49 -32.71
N ASN A 674 19.18 -42.93 -31.88
CA ASN A 674 20.55 -43.45 -31.80
C ASN A 674 20.63 -44.72 -30.95
N ALA A 675 20.10 -44.69 -29.72
CA ALA A 675 20.14 -45.81 -28.79
C ALA A 675 18.79 -45.99 -28.08
N PHE A 676 18.27 -47.22 -28.10
CA PHE A 676 17.10 -47.64 -27.35
C PHE A 676 17.47 -48.78 -26.41
N SER A 677 17.19 -48.63 -25.12
CA SER A 677 17.39 -49.65 -24.10
C SER A 677 16.12 -49.85 -23.29
N ALA A 678 15.58 -51.08 -23.29
CA ALA A 678 14.41 -51.44 -22.49
C ALA A 678 14.65 -52.69 -21.65
N SER A 679 14.17 -52.69 -20.41
CA SER A 679 14.22 -53.86 -19.54
C SER A 679 12.91 -54.09 -18.81
N ARG A 680 12.35 -55.30 -18.91
CA ARG A 680 11.08 -55.68 -18.28
C ARG A 680 9.91 -54.76 -18.69
N CYS A 681 9.88 -54.33 -19.95
CA CYS A 681 8.86 -53.42 -20.45
C CYS A 681 7.80 -54.14 -21.31
N VAL A 682 6.60 -53.57 -21.37
CA VAL A 682 5.60 -53.87 -22.40
C VAL A 682 5.57 -52.67 -23.34
N ILE A 683 5.80 -52.90 -24.62
CA ILE A 683 5.82 -51.87 -25.66
C ILE A 683 4.79 -52.27 -26.71
N VAL A 684 3.77 -51.44 -26.90
CA VAL A 684 2.81 -51.58 -27.99
C VAL A 684 3.18 -50.57 -29.06
N GLY A 685 3.33 -51.04 -30.29
CA GLY A 685 3.63 -50.19 -31.44
C GLY A 685 2.51 -49.20 -31.74
N PRO A 686 2.76 -48.24 -32.64
CA PRO A 686 1.74 -47.30 -33.09
C PRO A 686 0.58 -47.99 -33.82
N VAL A 687 -0.60 -47.36 -33.80
CA VAL A 687 -1.84 -47.86 -34.44
C VAL A 687 -2.31 -46.83 -35.46
N GLY A 688 -2.52 -47.24 -36.71
CA GLY A 688 -2.95 -46.36 -37.82
C GLY A 688 -1.85 -45.39 -38.25
N LEU A 689 -0.87 -45.90 -38.99
CA LEU A 689 0.30 -45.16 -39.47
C LEU A 689 0.20 -44.91 -40.99
N ASP A 690 0.16 -43.64 -41.38
CA ASP A 690 0.40 -43.19 -42.76
C ASP A 690 1.89 -43.32 -43.16
N PRO A 691 2.25 -43.17 -44.45
CA PRO A 691 3.58 -43.54 -44.96
C PRO A 691 4.74 -42.87 -44.22
N LEU A 692 5.66 -43.70 -43.70
CA LEU A 692 6.93 -43.27 -43.11
C LEU A 692 8.03 -43.23 -44.18
N ASN A 693 8.61 -42.06 -44.42
CA ASN A 693 9.58 -41.88 -45.50
C ASN A 693 10.97 -42.44 -45.14
N ARG A 694 11.46 -42.19 -43.91
CA ARG A 694 12.75 -42.74 -43.43
C ARG A 694 12.74 -43.00 -41.92
N PHE A 695 13.06 -44.23 -41.55
CA PHE A 695 13.30 -44.64 -40.17
C PHE A 695 14.74 -45.12 -40.00
N PHE A 696 15.44 -44.55 -39.02
CA PHE A 696 16.81 -44.91 -38.68
C PHE A 696 16.92 -45.21 -37.18
N MET A 697 17.45 -46.39 -36.84
CA MET A 697 17.78 -46.77 -35.47
C MET A 697 19.20 -47.33 -35.39
N ASN A 698 20.07 -46.74 -34.56
CA ASN A 698 21.46 -47.19 -34.52
C ASN A 698 21.64 -48.44 -33.65
N ALA A 699 21.16 -48.41 -32.41
CA ALA A 699 21.27 -49.52 -31.47
C ALA A 699 19.94 -49.74 -30.73
N PHE A 700 19.48 -50.99 -30.72
CA PHE A 700 18.33 -51.44 -29.96
C PHE A 700 18.74 -52.55 -28.99
N SER A 701 18.47 -52.39 -27.71
CA SER A 701 18.72 -53.37 -26.66
C SER A 701 17.46 -53.60 -25.84
N ALA A 702 16.91 -54.81 -25.85
CA ALA A 702 15.76 -55.16 -25.02
C ALA A 702 16.03 -56.42 -24.19
N SER A 703 15.60 -56.42 -22.94
CA SER A 703 15.66 -57.60 -22.07
C SER A 703 14.34 -57.85 -21.35
N ARG A 704 13.83 -59.08 -21.40
CA ARG A 704 12.57 -59.48 -20.74
C ARG A 704 11.38 -58.59 -21.12
N CYS A 705 11.30 -58.16 -22.38
CA CYS A 705 10.24 -57.25 -22.84
C CYS A 705 9.20 -57.98 -23.68
N VAL A 706 7.97 -57.46 -23.68
CA VAL A 706 6.94 -57.80 -24.67
C VAL A 706 6.84 -56.62 -25.63
N ILE A 707 7.02 -56.86 -26.93
CA ILE A 707 6.97 -55.85 -27.98
C ILE A 707 5.89 -56.28 -28.96
N VAL A 708 4.84 -55.47 -29.11
CA VAL A 708 3.81 -55.65 -30.13
C VAL A 708 4.13 -54.68 -31.25
N GLY A 709 4.22 -55.19 -32.48
CA GLY A 709 4.48 -54.40 -33.67
C GLY A 709 3.35 -53.39 -33.97
N PRO A 710 3.57 -52.47 -34.91
CA PRO A 710 2.52 -51.55 -35.32
C PRO A 710 1.30 -52.25 -35.93
N VAL A 711 0.14 -51.61 -35.86
CA VAL A 711 -1.13 -52.13 -36.41
C VAL A 711 -1.65 -51.14 -37.45
N GLY A 712 -1.88 -51.58 -38.69
CA GLY A 712 -2.34 -50.76 -39.83
C GLY A 712 -1.25 -49.83 -40.35
N LEU A 713 -0.30 -50.36 -41.12
CA LEU A 713 0.83 -49.62 -41.70
C LEU A 713 0.65 -49.43 -43.21
N ASP A 714 0.67 -48.17 -43.66
CA ASP A 714 0.96 -47.82 -45.06
C ASP A 714 2.46 -48.00 -45.39
N PRO A 715 2.87 -48.00 -46.68
CA PRO A 715 4.21 -48.42 -47.11
C PRO A 715 5.37 -47.68 -46.42
N LEU A 716 6.30 -48.42 -45.80
CA LEU A 716 7.57 -47.87 -45.31
C LEU A 716 8.57 -47.72 -46.47
N ASN A 717 9.03 -46.49 -46.72
CA ASN A 717 9.93 -46.23 -47.84
C ASN A 717 11.36 -46.72 -47.58
N ARG A 718 11.92 -46.44 -46.39
CA ARG A 718 13.25 -46.92 -45.96
C ARG A 718 13.33 -47.15 -44.45
N PHE A 719 13.75 -48.36 -44.06
CA PHE A 719 14.05 -48.74 -42.68
C PHE A 719 15.52 -49.16 -42.54
N PHE A 720 16.22 -48.56 -41.58
CA PHE A 720 17.61 -48.88 -41.28
C PHE A 720 17.81 -49.15 -39.79
N MET A 721 18.41 -50.29 -39.46
CA MET A 721 18.76 -50.67 -38.09
C MET A 721 20.20 -51.20 -38.01
N ASN A 722 21.10 -50.53 -37.30
CA ASN A 722 22.50 -50.95 -37.26
C ASN A 722 22.73 -52.18 -36.37
N ALA A 723 22.31 -52.12 -35.10
CA ALA A 723 22.50 -53.19 -34.13
C ALA A 723 21.21 -53.47 -33.36
N PHE A 724 20.80 -54.74 -33.33
CA PHE A 724 19.67 -55.24 -32.56
C PHE A 724 20.13 -56.32 -31.58
N SER A 725 19.85 -56.13 -30.30
CA SER A 725 20.09 -57.10 -29.24
C SER A 725 18.82 -57.31 -28.42
N ALA A 726 18.31 -58.54 -28.39
CA ALA A 726 17.16 -58.91 -27.55
C ALA A 726 17.45 -60.15 -26.71
N SER A 727 17.00 -60.16 -25.46
CA SER A 727 17.12 -61.32 -24.57
C SER A 727 15.83 -61.59 -23.81
N ARG A 728 15.32 -62.82 -23.90
CA ARG A 728 14.08 -63.25 -23.22
C ARG A 728 12.87 -62.37 -23.56
N CYS A 729 12.75 -61.91 -24.80
CA CYS A 729 11.66 -61.04 -25.25
C CYS A 729 10.58 -61.82 -26.02
N VAL A 730 9.35 -61.32 -26.01
CA VAL A 730 8.30 -61.73 -26.94
C VAL A 730 8.09 -60.59 -27.92
N ILE A 731 8.20 -60.86 -29.22
CA ILE A 731 8.01 -59.89 -30.29
C ILE A 731 6.85 -60.38 -31.15
N VAL A 732 5.75 -59.63 -31.17
CA VAL A 732 4.63 -59.86 -32.08
C VAL A 732 4.84 -58.94 -33.28
N GLY A 733 4.86 -59.52 -34.48
CA GLY A 733 5.04 -58.80 -35.73
C GLY A 733 3.91 -57.78 -35.98
N PRO A 734 4.12 -56.84 -36.91
CA PRO A 734 3.07 -55.92 -37.32
C PRO A 734 1.85 -56.64 -37.89
N VAL A 735 0.68 -56.00 -37.78
CA VAL A 735 -0.60 -56.52 -38.28
C VAL A 735 -1.12 -55.57 -39.36
N GLY A 736 -1.32 -56.06 -40.59
CA GLY A 736 -1.77 -55.26 -41.76
C GLY A 736 -0.64 -54.43 -42.39
N LEU A 737 0.38 -55.10 -42.95
CA LEU A 737 1.49 -54.46 -43.66
C LEU A 737 1.22 -54.35 -45.17
N ASP A 738 1.46 -53.17 -45.73
CA ASP A 738 1.85 -53.01 -47.13
C ASP A 738 3.36 -53.28 -47.35
N PRO A 739 3.80 -53.63 -48.58
CA PRO A 739 5.17 -54.07 -48.84
C PRO A 739 6.24 -53.01 -48.49
N LEU A 740 7.30 -53.46 -47.80
CA LEU A 740 8.48 -52.65 -47.48
C LEU A 740 9.29 -52.36 -48.75
N ASN A 741 9.58 -51.09 -49.03
CA ASN A 741 10.42 -50.74 -50.19
C ASN A 741 11.90 -51.12 -49.98
N ARG A 742 12.48 -50.84 -48.80
CA ARG A 742 13.86 -51.21 -48.43
C ARG A 742 14.06 -51.39 -46.92
N PHE A 743 14.62 -52.53 -46.52
CA PHE A 743 14.99 -52.87 -45.14
C PHE A 743 16.48 -53.21 -45.04
N PHE A 744 17.20 -52.58 -44.13
CA PHE A 744 18.63 -52.83 -43.88
C PHE A 744 18.88 -53.09 -42.39
N MET A 745 19.52 -54.22 -42.08
CA MET A 745 19.94 -54.60 -40.73
C MET A 745 21.37 -55.16 -40.73
N ASN A 746 22.29 -54.54 -39.98
CA ASN A 746 23.72 -54.90 -40.02
C ASN A 746 24.13 -55.95 -38.98
N ALA A 747 23.61 -55.89 -37.76
CA ALA A 747 23.93 -56.83 -36.69
C ALA A 747 22.69 -57.21 -35.89
N PHE A 748 22.44 -58.52 -35.75
CA PHE A 748 21.30 -59.07 -35.03
C PHE A 748 21.74 -60.12 -34.01
N SER A 749 21.33 -59.97 -32.76
CA SER A 749 21.57 -60.93 -31.68
C SER A 749 20.30 -61.10 -30.85
N ALA A 750 19.68 -62.26 -30.93
CA ALA A 750 18.51 -62.60 -30.13
C ALA A 750 18.75 -63.89 -29.34
N SER A 751 18.51 -63.85 -28.03
CA SER A 751 18.66 -65.02 -27.14
C SER A 751 17.36 -65.30 -26.40
N ARG A 752 16.86 -66.54 -26.51
CA ARG A 752 15.61 -66.99 -25.84
C ARG A 752 14.41 -66.08 -26.13
N CYS A 753 14.28 -65.57 -27.35
CA CYS A 753 13.15 -64.73 -27.74
C CYS A 753 12.11 -65.56 -28.50
N VAL A 754 10.84 -65.16 -28.40
CA VAL A 754 9.74 -65.71 -29.20
C VAL A 754 9.30 -64.63 -30.18
N ILE A 755 9.33 -64.93 -31.47
CA ILE A 755 8.83 -64.04 -32.53
C ILE A 755 7.55 -64.67 -33.08
N VAL A 756 6.45 -63.93 -33.03
CA VAL A 756 5.13 -64.33 -33.54
C VAL A 756 4.86 -63.47 -34.77
N GLU A 757 4.98 -64.04 -35.97
CA GLU A 757 4.68 -63.34 -37.23
C GLU A 757 3.23 -63.63 -37.64
N ASN A 758 2.44 -62.58 -37.91
CA ASN A 758 1.20 -62.72 -38.67
C ASN A 758 1.58 -62.81 -40.16
N THR A 759 1.41 -63.99 -40.74
CA THR A 759 1.76 -64.28 -42.14
C THR A 759 0.86 -63.50 -43.09
N PHE A 760 1.38 -62.48 -43.79
CA PHE A 760 0.99 -62.08 -45.16
C PHE A 760 1.93 -60.97 -45.69
N SER A 761 3.01 -61.35 -46.40
CA SER A 761 3.65 -60.64 -47.54
C SER A 761 5.11 -61.09 -47.73
N TYR A 762 5.45 -61.49 -48.96
CA TYR A 762 6.83 -61.80 -49.36
C TYR A 762 7.64 -60.49 -49.48
N VAL A 763 8.67 -60.34 -48.66
CA VAL A 763 9.65 -59.24 -48.76
C VAL A 763 10.99 -59.80 -49.20
N ASN A 764 11.62 -59.18 -50.19
CA ASN A 764 13.02 -59.45 -50.56
C ASN A 764 13.93 -58.90 -49.44
N VAL A 765 14.26 -59.76 -48.47
CA VAL A 765 15.15 -59.41 -47.37
C VAL A 765 16.59 -59.75 -47.78
N GLN A 766 17.41 -58.72 -48.02
CA GLN A 766 18.85 -58.89 -48.17
C GLN A 766 19.49 -58.87 -46.76
N VAL A 767 19.68 -60.04 -46.14
CA VAL A 767 20.34 -60.18 -44.84
C VAL A 767 21.81 -60.53 -45.05
N ASP A 768 22.72 -59.61 -44.72
CA ASP A 768 24.16 -59.87 -44.75
C ASP A 768 24.62 -60.41 -43.38
N LEU A 769 24.53 -61.73 -43.17
CA LEU A 769 24.84 -62.39 -41.91
C LEU A 769 26.35 -62.63 -41.73
N ARG A 770 27.04 -61.75 -41.00
CA ARG A 770 28.37 -62.09 -40.43
C ARG A 770 28.18 -62.95 -39.16
N ARG A 771 28.49 -64.25 -39.29
CA ARG A 771 28.40 -65.27 -38.22
C ARG A 771 29.20 -64.91 -36.97
N SER A 772 28.54 -64.89 -35.81
CA SER A 772 29.17 -65.20 -34.51
C SER A 772 28.18 -65.84 -33.54
N SER A 773 28.42 -67.13 -33.25
CA SER A 773 27.93 -67.97 -32.15
C SER A 773 26.43 -68.36 -32.07
N ARG A 774 26.21 -69.68 -31.94
CA ARG A 774 24.94 -70.41 -31.81
C ARG A 774 24.16 -69.97 -30.56
N ASN A 775 22.90 -69.58 -30.71
CA ASN A 775 21.86 -69.69 -29.67
C ASN A 775 20.49 -69.88 -30.34
N LEU A 776 19.80 -70.97 -30.01
CA LEU A 776 18.48 -71.34 -30.55
C LEU A 776 17.42 -70.28 -30.21
N CYS A 777 16.89 -69.60 -31.24
CA CYS A 777 15.54 -69.03 -31.20
C CYS A 777 14.59 -70.09 -31.79
N SER A 778 13.66 -70.58 -31.00
CA SER A 778 12.57 -71.44 -31.48
C SER A 778 11.53 -70.56 -32.19
N LYS A 779 11.42 -70.69 -33.51
CA LYS A 779 10.34 -70.07 -34.30
C LYS A 779 9.08 -70.91 -34.06
N PHE A 780 8.10 -70.37 -33.33
CA PHE A 780 6.77 -70.98 -33.21
C PHE A 780 5.86 -70.32 -34.25
N ILE A 781 5.51 -71.08 -35.29
CA ILE A 781 4.45 -70.72 -36.23
C ILE A 781 3.17 -71.29 -35.61
N LEU A 782 2.36 -70.43 -35.00
CA LEU A 782 0.98 -70.76 -34.66
C LEU A 782 0.16 -70.49 -35.92
N ARG A 783 -0.32 -71.56 -36.56
CA ARG A 783 -1.41 -71.50 -37.53
C ARG A 783 -2.69 -71.70 -36.74
N ASP A 784 -3.54 -70.69 -36.71
CA ASP A 784 -5.01 -70.80 -36.61
C ASP A 784 -5.62 -69.58 -37.31
#